data_AF-A0A963ZQV9-F1
#
_entry.id   AF-A0A963ZQV9-F1
#
_cell.length_a   1.000
_cell.length_b   1.000
_cell.length_c   1.000
_cell.angle_alpha   90.00
_cell.angle_beta   90.00
_cell.angle_gamma   90.00
#
_symmetry.space_group_name_H-M   'P 1'
#
loop_
_entity.id
_entity.type
_entity.pdbx_description
1 polymer ?
#
loop_
_entity_poly.entity_id
_entity_poly.type
_entity_poly.pdbx_seq_one_letter_code
_entity_poly.pdbx_strand_id
1 'polypeptide(L)'
;MGKHLAFIFLAALFNANLTAQPATLYFQSISEKDGLESGYHYFLKKDSRGFLWISSLKGVFRSDGISLTSWTTADGLLGDNIQSNFEEDREGNIWFASYNAVNQYRRTSNDFFAFQLCDDLLENYLTEGYQLIQLEKDDNLWLCVDNKIYKYNIPSQAYQPVIQTNSIRFVTSTSSDGAINRIFGFPWMFDSGFELFTKNAEDEWHREALLKKDPLGRSIETVGGLIENDTLTWLFSNKGLIAFSPSNPGNPVFYSLPDQENTYIRNGAVFNKQYLLLLEKDRGPVFFDRYKMTFVAAKDAPVLHLRETNLRGLLIDRDKTLWLAHDKNPSIEYANLDQAPFVAPGIKNNTPSPIITSIVEDTSGDIWCATQKEGVFVFDRNSAFLKKIPYLMDTGKSFNIRYQIICDPSGNIWLTGTESLYVLNPATTRWVEFPIKAGALHHIRFLKKNEFLLSTTQGIYEGCINNGLLEIKENAFEENMKNAFAFIGNARYLYAQTSSHLVAFERTPSAWKRLLPFNSVLLDVWEDSTGKRTWFGTSEGLALWNWGDNQITFPTENSLLHKTGVMSITGDSNGQVWVGTGKGLFSFNAKTDSSFNFRAEDGLPSNSFSIFAALTASDGHIWFGTAKGPVVFDPDKVKPYPYGPPIHIDEFKIDNEPYRGTPVASEATRINLAHFQNNLSFRLKAVGFYLPEFSTIRYRLKNYEKDWQELENGETINYHQLPPGAYQLEMVGVNTNGVAGTPKILSLVINPPWWQRWWFRASVILTAISLIYLAFRFYLRRKLREQQRIFERQKALQEERNRIAAELHDDLGAGLSIIRFLSDDTLQKEEPGAFRQNISRIYHSAGELLEKMSDIIWAMNADNDTLANLVAHLQGYAYEYLDINRLLCRFEVPESLPDLPLSGAQRRNVLLSVKEALHNIVKHAEASEVDLTLSVQPDLLRIIIQDNGSGIDLHHLRTGGNGVRNIRRRMEAVGGSVDFKTNAGTIVTLSLPVSL
;
A
#
# COMPACT_ATOMS: atom_id res chain seq x y z
N MET A 1 26.63 41.65 51.33
CA MET A 1 25.56 41.72 50.31
C MET A 1 25.84 42.70 49.16
N GLY A 2 26.70 43.72 49.30
CA GLY A 2 26.91 44.75 48.27
C GLY A 2 27.93 44.48 47.15
N LYS A 3 28.67 43.36 47.14
CA LYS A 3 29.66 43.05 46.08
C LYS A 3 29.15 42.10 44.98
N HIS A 4 28.07 41.35 45.23
CA HIS A 4 27.43 40.50 44.21
C HIS A 4 26.40 41.25 43.36
N LEU A 5 25.78 42.32 43.87
CA LEU A 5 24.88 43.15 43.07
C LEU A 5 25.62 43.96 41.99
N ALA A 6 26.86 44.41 42.24
CA ALA A 6 27.63 45.18 41.26
C ALA A 6 28.09 44.31 40.07
N PHE A 7 28.31 43.00 40.28
CA PHE A 7 28.67 42.07 39.21
C PHE A 7 27.47 41.69 38.34
N ILE A 8 26.27 41.63 38.93
CA ILE A 8 25.01 41.40 38.20
C ILE A 8 24.58 42.67 37.43
N PHE A 9 24.86 43.86 37.97
CA PHE A 9 24.60 45.12 37.26
C PHE A 9 25.57 45.40 36.11
N LEU A 10 26.84 44.99 36.22
CA LEU A 10 27.81 45.12 35.11
C LEU A 10 27.61 44.07 34.01
N ALA A 11 27.16 42.85 34.34
CA ALA A 11 26.79 41.86 33.34
C ALA A 11 25.52 42.24 32.56
N ALA A 12 24.60 43.00 33.17
CA ALA A 12 23.42 43.55 32.50
C ALA A 12 23.73 44.73 31.55
N LEU A 13 24.87 45.40 31.73
CA LEU A 13 25.31 46.53 30.88
C LEU A 13 26.07 46.10 29.61
N PHE A 14 26.52 44.84 29.53
CA PHE A 14 27.16 44.28 28.32
C PHE A 14 26.21 43.52 27.39
N ASN A 15 24.95 43.31 27.81
CA ASN A 15 23.88 42.93 26.88
C ASN A 15 23.35 44.19 26.20
N ALA A 16 24.18 44.83 25.39
CA ALA A 16 23.67 45.58 24.26
C ALA A 16 23.00 44.53 23.35
N ASN A 17 21.70 44.28 23.60
CA ASN A 17 20.87 43.57 22.64
C ASN A 17 21.15 44.23 21.28
N LEU A 18 21.40 43.42 20.24
CA LEU A 18 21.31 43.85 18.85
C LEU A 18 19.88 44.37 18.60
N THR A 19 19.59 45.57 19.08
CA THR A 19 18.36 46.29 18.80
C THR A 19 18.62 47.10 17.55
N ALA A 20 18.05 46.66 16.42
CA ALA A 20 17.38 47.56 15.47
C ALA A 20 16.91 46.87 14.17
N GLN A 21 17.20 45.59 13.91
CA GLN A 21 16.56 44.89 12.80
C GLN A 21 15.71 43.71 13.28
N PRO A 22 14.40 43.73 13.04
CA PRO A 22 13.57 42.54 13.25
C PRO A 22 14.01 41.43 12.28
N ALA A 23 13.82 40.19 12.73
CA ALA A 23 14.04 38.99 11.95
C ALA A 23 13.53 39.12 10.50
N THR A 24 14.37 38.74 9.53
CA THR A 24 14.03 38.82 8.11
C THR A 24 13.20 37.61 7.72
N LEU A 25 11.88 37.79 7.56
CA LEU A 25 11.02 36.74 7.02
C LEU A 25 11.18 36.67 5.50
N TYR A 26 11.63 35.51 5.01
CA TYR A 26 11.68 35.22 3.58
C TYR A 26 10.40 34.50 3.16
N PHE A 27 9.69 35.09 2.22
CA PHE A 27 8.42 34.57 1.73
C PHE A 27 8.61 33.67 0.51
N GLN A 28 8.01 32.49 0.59
CA GLN A 28 7.71 31.66 -0.59
C GLN A 28 6.41 32.15 -1.21
N SER A 29 6.15 31.82 -2.48
CA SER A 29 4.95 32.29 -3.18
C SER A 29 4.30 31.17 -4.00
N ILE A 30 2.99 30.97 -3.82
CA ILE A 30 2.11 30.28 -4.78
C ILE A 30 1.58 31.35 -5.72
N SER A 31 1.68 31.15 -7.03
CA SER A 31 1.38 32.17 -8.04
C SER A 31 0.68 31.59 -9.26
N GLU A 32 0.38 32.46 -10.23
CA GLU A 32 -0.06 32.09 -11.59
C GLU A 32 0.79 30.97 -12.23
N LYS A 33 2.11 30.94 -11.96
CA LYS A 33 3.01 29.90 -12.48
C LYS A 33 2.68 28.50 -11.94
N ASP A 34 2.07 28.44 -10.77
CA ASP A 34 1.67 27.22 -10.07
C ASP A 34 0.22 26.84 -10.39
N GLY A 35 -0.45 27.60 -11.28
CA GLY A 35 -1.83 27.41 -11.70
C GLY A 35 -2.87 28.20 -10.90
N LEU A 36 -2.45 29.12 -10.02
CA LEU A 36 -3.37 29.98 -9.27
C LEU A 36 -3.97 31.04 -10.19
N GLU A 37 -5.29 31.06 -10.34
CA GLU A 37 -5.95 32.09 -11.14
C GLU A 37 -6.35 33.32 -10.31
N SER A 38 -6.44 34.48 -10.97
CA SER A 38 -6.88 35.74 -10.35
C SER A 38 -8.28 35.63 -9.75
N GLY A 39 -8.36 35.88 -8.45
CA GLY A 39 -9.61 35.99 -7.69
C GLY A 39 -9.60 37.22 -6.79
N TYR A 40 -10.76 37.83 -6.59
CA TYR A 40 -10.92 38.99 -5.69
C TYR A 40 -11.19 38.59 -4.22
N HIS A 41 -11.41 37.30 -3.95
CA HIS A 41 -11.79 36.78 -2.64
C HIS A 41 -10.83 35.66 -2.23
N TYR A 42 -9.75 35.99 -1.51
CA TYR A 42 -8.81 34.99 -0.97
C TYR A 42 -9.05 34.77 0.53
N PHE A 43 -10.12 34.06 0.87
CA PHE A 43 -10.20 33.37 2.14
C PHE A 43 -9.28 32.16 2.08
N LEU A 44 -8.57 31.93 3.18
CA LEU A 44 -7.55 30.88 3.30
C LEU A 44 -7.89 30.01 4.50
N LYS A 45 -7.72 28.69 4.37
CA LYS A 45 -7.88 27.74 5.46
C LYS A 45 -6.92 26.59 5.29
N LYS A 46 -6.22 26.22 6.35
CA LYS A 46 -5.46 24.96 6.40
C LYS A 46 -6.31 23.89 7.07
N ASP A 47 -6.54 22.78 6.38
CA ASP A 47 -7.32 21.65 6.92
C ASP A 47 -6.49 20.76 7.85
N SER A 48 -7.14 19.80 8.52
CA SER A 48 -6.49 18.85 9.41
C SER A 48 -5.50 17.90 8.74
N ARG A 49 -5.53 17.77 7.40
CA ARG A 49 -4.55 17.00 6.61
C ARG A 49 -3.36 17.86 6.18
N GLY A 50 -3.37 19.14 6.48
CA GLY A 50 -2.32 20.08 6.13
C GLY A 50 -2.48 20.73 4.75
N PHE A 51 -3.56 20.47 4.00
CA PHE A 51 -3.79 21.15 2.72
C PHE A 51 -4.24 22.60 2.95
N LEU A 52 -3.81 23.48 2.07
CA LEU A 52 -4.30 24.86 2.03
C LEU A 52 -5.46 24.98 1.04
N TRP A 53 -6.61 25.39 1.54
CA TRP A 53 -7.80 25.75 0.77
C TRP A 53 -7.83 27.25 0.52
N ILE A 54 -8.11 27.62 -0.72
CA ILE A 54 -8.06 28.98 -1.23
C ILE A 54 -9.36 29.23 -2.02
N SER A 55 -10.11 30.26 -1.64
CA SER A 55 -11.28 30.69 -2.39
C SER A 55 -10.89 31.55 -3.59
N SER A 56 -11.75 31.58 -4.61
CA SER A 56 -11.61 32.46 -5.78
C SER A 56 -12.97 32.82 -6.37
N LEU A 57 -13.00 33.75 -7.34
CA LEU A 57 -14.17 34.00 -8.17
C LEU A 57 -14.46 32.86 -9.15
N LYS A 58 -13.47 32.01 -9.40
CA LYS A 58 -13.52 30.93 -10.39
C LYS A 58 -13.44 29.54 -9.75
N GLY A 59 -13.99 29.41 -8.56
CA GLY A 59 -14.07 28.15 -7.83
C GLY A 59 -13.12 28.10 -6.64
N VAL A 60 -12.77 26.87 -6.27
CA VAL A 60 -11.96 26.56 -5.09
C VAL A 60 -10.65 25.93 -5.51
N PHE A 61 -9.56 26.39 -4.90
CA PHE A 61 -8.24 25.79 -5.08
C PHE A 61 -7.80 25.10 -3.79
N ARG A 62 -7.08 23.99 -3.93
CA ARG A 62 -6.40 23.29 -2.83
C ARG A 62 -4.95 23.03 -3.21
N SER A 63 -4.03 23.43 -2.33
CA SER A 63 -2.60 23.17 -2.49
C SER A 63 -2.11 22.14 -1.48
N ASP A 64 -1.24 21.25 -1.94
CA ASP A 64 -0.47 20.32 -1.10
C ASP A 64 0.97 20.79 -0.82
N GLY A 65 1.33 21.97 -1.33
CA GLY A 65 2.67 22.56 -1.27
C GLY A 65 3.51 22.37 -2.53
N ILE A 66 3.16 21.41 -3.39
CA ILE A 66 3.87 21.15 -4.67
C ILE A 66 2.95 21.42 -5.85
N SER A 67 1.70 21.01 -5.74
CA SER A 67 0.69 21.07 -6.78
C SER A 67 -0.56 21.79 -6.31
N LEU A 68 -1.25 22.42 -7.25
CA LEU A 68 -2.52 23.09 -7.04
C LEU A 68 -3.61 22.31 -7.77
N THR A 69 -4.67 21.96 -7.04
CA THR A 69 -5.89 21.37 -7.62
C THR A 69 -6.99 22.42 -7.59
N SER A 70 -7.74 22.59 -8.68
CA SER A 70 -8.87 23.50 -8.77
C SER A 70 -10.16 22.75 -9.05
N TRP A 71 -11.27 23.21 -8.47
CA TRP A 71 -12.61 22.73 -8.79
C TRP A 71 -13.54 23.89 -9.13
N THR A 72 -14.42 23.64 -10.09
CA THR A 72 -15.42 24.58 -10.63
C THR A 72 -16.80 23.92 -10.67
N THR A 73 -17.77 24.63 -11.23
CA THR A 73 -19.11 24.12 -11.54
C THR A 73 -19.08 22.88 -12.44
N ALA A 74 -18.07 22.73 -13.29
CA ALA A 74 -17.87 21.52 -14.10
C ALA A 74 -17.55 20.27 -13.25
N ASP A 75 -17.04 20.46 -12.04
CA ASP A 75 -16.59 19.39 -11.13
C ASP A 75 -17.61 19.08 -10.01
N GLY A 76 -18.79 19.70 -10.06
CA GLY A 76 -19.87 19.49 -9.10
C GLY A 76 -20.04 20.57 -8.03
N LEU A 77 -19.29 21.68 -8.11
CA LEU A 77 -19.60 22.87 -7.30
C LEU A 77 -20.90 23.51 -7.77
N LEU A 78 -21.69 24.04 -6.84
CA LEU A 78 -22.85 24.85 -7.17
C LEU A 78 -22.47 26.32 -7.00
N GLY A 79 -22.02 26.94 -8.10
CA GLY A 79 -21.56 28.33 -8.17
C GLY A 79 -20.04 28.49 -7.99
N ASP A 80 -19.38 29.14 -8.96
CA ASP A 80 -17.92 29.32 -8.96
C ASP A 80 -17.44 30.47 -8.06
N ASN A 81 -18.29 31.47 -7.80
CA ASN A 81 -17.89 32.61 -6.98
C ASN A 81 -17.97 32.26 -5.50
N ILE A 82 -16.83 31.99 -4.88
CA ILE A 82 -16.71 31.63 -3.46
C ILE A 82 -16.52 32.90 -2.62
N GLN A 83 -17.50 33.19 -1.75
CA GLN A 83 -17.59 34.46 -1.04
C GLN A 83 -17.55 34.34 0.50
N SER A 84 -17.27 33.15 1.03
CA SER A 84 -17.18 32.91 2.48
C SER A 84 -15.85 32.29 2.91
N ASN A 85 -15.64 32.28 4.23
CA ASN A 85 -14.62 31.44 4.87
C ASN A 85 -14.90 29.95 4.64
N PHE A 86 -13.88 29.13 4.92
CA PHE A 86 -14.00 27.67 4.97
C PHE A 86 -14.13 27.18 6.42
N GLU A 87 -15.00 26.21 6.65
CA GLU A 87 -15.11 25.52 7.93
C GLU A 87 -14.90 24.02 7.80
N GLU A 88 -14.22 23.42 8.78
CA GLU A 88 -13.93 21.98 8.80
C GLU A 88 -14.75 21.34 9.92
N ASP A 89 -15.57 20.34 9.58
CA ASP A 89 -16.38 19.61 10.56
C ASP A 89 -15.59 18.50 11.27
N ARG A 90 -16.23 17.84 12.24
CA ARG A 90 -15.60 16.76 13.04
C ARG A 90 -15.20 15.54 12.19
N GLU A 91 -15.82 15.34 11.04
CA GLU A 91 -15.49 14.28 10.08
C GLU A 91 -14.38 14.70 9.10
N GLY A 92 -13.97 15.98 9.14
CA GLY A 92 -12.96 16.56 8.28
C GLY A 92 -13.48 16.97 6.89
N ASN A 93 -14.80 17.10 6.72
CA ASN A 93 -15.38 17.69 5.50
C ASN A 93 -15.23 19.22 5.54
N ILE A 94 -15.09 19.83 4.36
CA ILE A 94 -14.89 21.27 4.24
C ILE A 94 -16.16 21.92 3.71
N TRP A 95 -16.68 22.88 4.47
CA TRP A 95 -17.89 23.65 4.18
C TRP A 95 -17.52 25.06 3.74
N PHE A 96 -18.18 25.57 2.72
CA PHE A 96 -18.02 26.94 2.22
C PHE A 96 -19.26 27.34 1.40
N ALA A 97 -19.51 28.64 1.27
CA ALA A 97 -20.61 29.18 0.49
C ALA A 97 -20.11 29.82 -0.81
N SER A 98 -20.76 29.46 -1.91
CA SER A 98 -20.71 30.23 -3.14
C SER A 98 -21.78 31.32 -3.13
N TYR A 99 -21.87 32.12 -4.18
CA TYR A 99 -22.99 33.05 -4.35
C TYR A 99 -24.37 32.34 -4.39
N ASN A 100 -24.40 31.07 -4.80
CA ASN A 100 -25.62 30.36 -5.16
C ASN A 100 -26.03 29.28 -4.16
N ALA A 101 -25.12 28.76 -3.33
CA ALA A 101 -25.39 27.64 -2.44
C ALA A 101 -24.34 27.47 -1.34
N VAL A 102 -24.66 26.60 -0.39
CA VAL A 102 -23.69 26.02 0.52
C VAL A 102 -23.11 24.76 -0.12
N ASN A 103 -21.79 24.71 -0.21
CA ASN A 103 -21.02 23.60 -0.75
C ASN A 103 -20.29 22.87 0.38
N GLN A 104 -20.20 21.55 0.25
CA GLN A 104 -19.50 20.65 1.15
C GLN A 104 -18.56 19.77 0.32
N TYR A 105 -17.27 19.86 0.57
CA TYR A 105 -16.32 18.86 0.10
C TYR A 105 -16.32 17.67 1.06
N ARG A 106 -16.84 16.53 0.61
CA ARG A 106 -16.89 15.30 1.40
C ARG A 106 -15.59 14.54 1.28
N ARG A 107 -14.89 14.43 2.41
CA ARG A 107 -13.54 13.89 2.47
C ARG A 107 -13.50 12.38 2.18
N THR A 108 -14.51 11.64 2.66
CA THR A 108 -14.60 10.18 2.53
C THR A 108 -14.82 9.72 1.09
N SER A 109 -15.57 10.48 0.29
CA SER A 109 -15.89 10.19 -1.12
C SER A 109 -15.05 10.96 -2.11
N ASN A 110 -14.34 12.01 -1.67
CA ASN A 110 -13.59 12.94 -2.53
C ASN A 110 -14.46 13.57 -3.62
N ASP A 111 -15.63 14.07 -3.22
CA ASP A 111 -16.60 14.73 -4.08
C ASP A 111 -17.24 15.94 -3.40
N PHE A 112 -18.09 16.65 -4.13
CA PHE A 112 -18.84 17.78 -3.61
C PHE A 112 -20.32 17.42 -3.44
N PHE A 113 -20.89 17.86 -2.33
CA PHE A 113 -22.32 17.92 -2.09
C PHE A 113 -22.69 19.39 -1.90
N ALA A 114 -23.77 19.85 -2.53
CA ALA A 114 -24.23 21.23 -2.39
C ALA A 114 -25.74 21.26 -2.22
N PHE A 115 -26.23 22.24 -1.47
CA PHE A 115 -27.65 22.43 -1.25
C PHE A 115 -28.02 23.91 -1.17
N GLN A 116 -29.28 24.19 -1.48
CA GLN A 116 -29.91 25.50 -1.36
C GLN A 116 -30.97 25.44 -0.25
N LEU A 117 -31.05 26.49 0.56
CA LEU A 117 -32.01 26.61 1.66
C LEU A 117 -33.36 27.19 1.21
N CYS A 118 -33.39 27.90 0.08
CA CYS A 118 -34.58 28.51 -0.51
C CYS A 118 -34.62 28.22 -2.02
N ASP A 119 -35.68 27.54 -2.48
CA ASP A 119 -35.89 27.14 -3.88
C ASP A 119 -36.31 28.31 -4.81
N ASP A 120 -36.82 29.41 -4.26
CA ASP A 120 -37.43 30.52 -5.02
C ASP A 120 -36.43 31.56 -5.59
N LEU A 121 -35.11 31.37 -5.40
CA LEU A 121 -34.08 32.38 -5.75
C LEU A 121 -33.68 32.42 -7.25
N LEU A 122 -34.46 31.80 -8.14
CA LEU A 122 -34.08 31.57 -9.54
C LEU A 122 -34.44 32.69 -10.52
N GLU A 123 -35.25 33.68 -10.15
CA GLU A 123 -35.69 34.70 -11.09
C GLU A 123 -35.41 36.13 -10.62
N ASN A 124 -34.35 36.71 -11.21
CA ASN A 124 -34.09 38.14 -11.29
C ASN A 124 -33.90 38.86 -9.94
N TYR A 125 -32.69 38.85 -9.37
CA TYR A 125 -31.98 40.05 -8.86
C TYR A 125 -30.57 39.63 -8.40
N LEU A 126 -29.55 40.40 -8.80
CA LEU A 126 -28.13 40.23 -8.47
C LEU A 126 -27.79 40.70 -7.03
N THR A 127 -28.68 40.50 -6.07
CA THR A 127 -28.53 41.06 -4.73
C THR A 127 -28.78 40.01 -3.65
N GLU A 128 -27.66 39.53 -3.07
CA GLU A 128 -27.47 38.99 -1.71
C GLU A 128 -27.44 37.45 -1.59
N GLY A 129 -26.29 36.88 -1.99
CA GLY A 129 -26.00 35.45 -1.99
C GLY A 129 -25.67 34.82 -0.63
N TYR A 130 -25.48 33.49 -0.63
CA TYR A 130 -25.19 32.69 0.56
C TYR A 130 -23.88 33.10 1.23
N GLN A 131 -23.89 33.26 2.55
CA GLN A 131 -22.67 33.43 3.34
C GLN A 131 -22.57 32.36 4.44
N LEU A 132 -21.44 31.64 4.47
CA LEU A 132 -21.06 30.83 5.62
C LEU A 132 -20.54 31.74 6.73
N ILE A 133 -21.20 31.71 7.89
CA ILE A 133 -20.81 32.50 9.05
C ILE A 133 -19.77 31.73 9.86
N GLN A 134 -20.18 30.59 10.43
CA GLN A 134 -19.32 29.75 11.27
C GLN A 134 -19.93 28.35 11.46
N LEU A 135 -19.08 27.36 11.75
CA LEU A 135 -19.47 26.04 12.25
C LEU A 135 -19.24 25.96 13.77
N GLU A 136 -20.30 25.66 14.53
CA GLU A 136 -20.20 25.40 15.96
C GLU A 136 -19.63 24.01 16.24
N LYS A 137 -19.10 23.79 17.44
CA LYS A 137 -18.59 22.48 17.83
C LYS A 137 -19.64 21.38 17.73
N ASP A 138 -20.92 21.65 17.95
CA ASP A 138 -22.01 20.65 17.93
C ASP A 138 -22.58 20.42 16.52
N ASP A 139 -21.76 20.59 15.49
CA ASP A 139 -22.09 20.37 14.07
C ASP A 139 -23.30 21.21 13.60
N ASN A 140 -23.47 22.39 14.19
CA ASN A 140 -24.45 23.37 13.75
C ASN A 140 -23.76 24.44 12.89
N LEU A 141 -24.19 24.54 11.65
CA LEU A 141 -23.70 25.49 10.67
C LEU A 141 -24.57 26.75 10.67
N TRP A 142 -23.93 27.90 10.83
CA TRP A 142 -24.59 29.20 10.80
C TRP A 142 -24.39 29.83 9.42
N LEU A 143 -25.50 30.18 8.79
CA LEU A 143 -25.58 30.58 7.39
C LEU A 143 -26.42 31.85 7.28
N CYS A 144 -26.05 32.78 6.40
CA CYS A 144 -26.93 33.87 6.00
C CYS A 144 -27.42 33.66 4.57
N VAL A 145 -28.73 33.78 4.37
CA VAL A 145 -29.39 33.73 3.06
C VAL A 145 -30.51 34.77 3.07
N ASP A 146 -30.53 35.65 2.06
CA ASP A 146 -31.58 36.68 1.88
C ASP A 146 -31.93 37.41 3.18
N ASN A 147 -30.93 38.07 3.78
CA ASN A 147 -31.13 38.89 4.99
C ASN A 147 -31.64 38.12 6.23
N LYS A 148 -31.52 36.79 6.24
CA LYS A 148 -31.87 35.92 7.38
C LYS A 148 -30.72 35.01 7.73
N ILE A 149 -30.44 34.94 9.03
CA ILE A 149 -29.47 34.00 9.59
C ILE A 149 -30.22 32.70 9.96
N TYR A 150 -29.75 31.60 9.40
CA TYR A 150 -30.22 30.25 9.64
C TYR A 150 -29.21 29.47 10.49
N LYS A 151 -29.76 28.59 11.32
CA LYS A 151 -29.00 27.52 11.99
C LYS A 151 -29.35 26.20 11.30
N TYR A 152 -28.37 25.58 10.66
CA TYR A 152 -28.47 24.29 9.97
C TYR A 152 -27.77 23.21 10.80
N ASN A 153 -28.48 22.18 11.22
CA ASN A 153 -27.90 21.06 11.96
C ASN A 153 -27.45 19.98 10.96
N ILE A 154 -26.14 19.70 10.91
CA ILE A 154 -25.57 18.79 9.91
C ILE A 154 -26.12 17.35 10.06
N PRO A 155 -26.17 16.73 11.25
CA PRO A 155 -26.66 15.35 11.39
C PRO A 155 -28.13 15.14 11.02
N SER A 156 -29.00 16.07 11.41
CA SER A 156 -30.45 15.97 11.13
C SER A 156 -30.85 16.58 9.78
N GLN A 157 -29.96 17.35 9.15
CA GLN A 157 -30.20 18.15 7.96
C GLN A 157 -31.35 19.18 8.11
N ALA A 158 -31.77 19.46 9.35
CA ALA A 158 -32.81 20.43 9.65
C ALA A 158 -32.24 21.85 9.72
N TYR A 159 -33.01 22.83 9.26
CA TYR A 159 -32.67 24.25 9.42
C TYR A 159 -33.84 25.06 9.96
N GLN A 160 -33.51 26.13 10.68
CA GLN A 160 -34.47 27.11 11.15
C GLN A 160 -33.93 28.53 11.04
N PRO A 161 -34.77 29.52 10.67
CA PRO A 161 -34.40 30.93 10.73
C PRO A 161 -34.31 31.38 12.19
N VAL A 162 -33.26 32.10 12.53
CA VAL A 162 -32.99 32.57 13.90
C VAL A 162 -33.06 34.10 14.00
N ILE A 163 -32.49 34.82 13.01
CA ILE A 163 -32.35 36.28 13.08
C ILE A 163 -32.68 36.90 11.73
N GLN A 164 -33.51 37.95 11.74
CA GLN A 164 -33.70 38.86 10.60
C GLN A 164 -32.70 40.01 10.71
N THR A 165 -32.01 40.32 9.62
CA THR A 165 -30.90 41.28 9.56
C THR A 165 -30.96 42.06 8.25
N ASN A 166 -30.36 43.25 8.20
CA ASN A 166 -30.15 43.97 6.94
C ASN A 166 -28.65 43.98 6.56
N SER A 167 -27.89 43.11 7.22
CA SER A 167 -26.46 43.00 7.05
C SER A 167 -26.16 41.91 6.02
N ILE A 168 -25.06 42.09 5.30
CA ILE A 168 -24.63 41.20 4.22
C ILE A 168 -23.37 40.40 4.57
N ARG A 169 -22.69 40.81 5.64
CA ARG A 169 -21.44 40.24 6.10
C ARG A 169 -21.51 40.03 7.59
N PHE A 170 -21.26 38.80 8.02
CA PHE A 170 -21.27 38.46 9.43
C PHE A 170 -19.90 38.03 9.92
N VAL A 171 -19.61 38.37 11.17
CA VAL A 171 -18.50 37.82 11.93
C VAL A 171 -18.98 37.54 13.35
N THR A 172 -18.45 36.49 13.95
CA THR A 172 -18.98 35.93 15.19
C THR A 172 -17.91 35.85 16.27
N SER A 173 -18.36 35.99 17.52
CA SER A 173 -17.56 35.78 18.72
C SER A 173 -18.06 34.50 19.39
N THR A 174 -17.14 33.72 19.97
CA THR A 174 -17.44 32.44 20.58
C THR A 174 -17.10 32.42 22.07
N SER A 175 -17.93 31.77 22.87
CA SER A 175 -17.59 31.48 24.27
C SER A 175 -16.55 30.36 24.37
N SER A 176 -15.96 30.18 25.55
CA SER A 176 -14.92 29.16 25.80
C SER A 176 -15.36 27.71 25.48
N ASP A 177 -16.66 27.44 25.55
CA ASP A 177 -17.27 26.17 25.15
C ASP A 177 -17.35 25.99 23.62
N GLY A 178 -17.21 27.06 22.83
CA GLY A 178 -17.28 27.06 21.36
C GLY A 178 -18.66 27.35 20.80
N ALA A 179 -19.61 27.79 21.64
CA ALA A 179 -20.91 28.29 21.18
C ALA A 179 -20.80 29.75 20.73
N ILE A 180 -21.61 30.14 19.75
CA ILE A 180 -21.67 31.54 19.32
C ILE A 180 -22.40 32.36 20.39
N ASN A 181 -21.72 33.37 20.93
CA ASN A 181 -22.28 34.26 21.94
C ASN A 181 -22.65 35.65 21.39
N ARG A 182 -22.03 36.08 20.29
CA ARG A 182 -22.27 37.36 19.62
C ARG A 182 -22.15 37.22 18.11
N ILE A 183 -23.01 37.94 17.39
CA ILE A 183 -22.95 38.04 15.93
C ILE A 183 -22.89 39.53 15.57
N PHE A 184 -21.87 39.91 14.80
CA PHE A 184 -21.71 41.24 14.25
C PHE A 184 -22.10 41.20 12.77
N GLY A 185 -23.16 41.91 12.41
CA GLY A 185 -23.63 42.10 11.06
C GLY A 185 -23.16 43.44 10.48
N PHE A 186 -22.57 43.41 9.30
CA PHE A 186 -22.08 44.58 8.58
C PHE A 186 -22.94 44.82 7.33
N PRO A 187 -23.48 46.04 7.15
CA PRO A 187 -24.25 46.38 5.96
C PRO A 187 -23.33 46.63 4.75
N TRP A 188 -23.92 46.93 3.59
CA TRP A 188 -23.15 47.17 2.36
C TRP A 188 -22.26 48.41 2.49
N MET A 189 -21.21 48.51 1.65
CA MET A 189 -20.03 49.39 1.82
C MET A 189 -20.32 50.91 1.97
N PHE A 190 -21.58 51.34 1.82
CA PHE A 190 -22.02 52.74 1.93
C PHE A 190 -22.94 53.02 3.13
N ASP A 191 -23.32 52.00 3.89
CA ASP A 191 -24.11 52.15 5.10
C ASP A 191 -23.23 52.21 6.36
N SER A 192 -23.53 53.15 7.24
CA SER A 192 -22.75 53.40 8.46
C SER A 192 -23.20 52.51 9.62
N GLY A 193 -22.22 52.00 10.37
CA GLY A 193 -22.41 51.18 11.58
C GLY A 193 -22.38 49.67 11.34
N PHE A 194 -22.76 48.93 12.37
CA PHE A 194 -22.91 47.48 12.35
C PHE A 194 -24.05 47.07 13.30
N GLU A 195 -24.72 45.97 12.98
CA GLU A 195 -25.69 45.31 13.85
C GLU A 195 -24.94 44.40 14.82
N LEU A 196 -25.24 44.52 16.10
CA LEU A 196 -24.75 43.58 17.11
C LEU A 196 -25.94 42.74 17.59
N PHE A 197 -25.80 41.43 17.52
CA PHE A 197 -26.75 40.49 18.08
C PHE A 197 -26.09 39.78 19.25
N THR A 198 -26.78 39.77 20.39
CA THR A 198 -26.35 39.09 21.61
C THR A 198 -27.51 38.26 22.16
N LYS A 199 -27.18 37.31 23.04
CA LYS A 199 -28.20 36.50 23.70
C LYS A 199 -28.65 37.16 25.01
N ASN A 200 -29.95 37.17 25.26
CA ASN A 200 -30.51 37.62 26.54
C ASN A 200 -30.36 36.51 27.62
N ALA A 201 -30.86 36.77 28.83
CA ALA A 201 -30.83 35.80 29.94
C ALA A 201 -31.65 34.52 29.68
N GLU A 202 -32.53 34.52 28.67
CA GLU A 202 -33.40 33.42 28.26
C GLU A 202 -32.83 32.66 27.04
N ASP A 203 -31.59 32.93 26.65
CA ASP A 203 -30.89 32.38 25.48
C ASP A 203 -31.49 32.76 24.11
N GLU A 204 -32.35 33.79 24.07
CA GLU A 204 -32.93 34.33 22.84
C GLU A 204 -32.04 35.43 22.24
N TRP A 205 -31.97 35.47 20.91
CA TRP A 205 -31.22 36.47 20.18
C TRP A 205 -31.97 37.81 20.14
N HIS A 206 -31.29 38.87 20.56
CA HIS A 206 -31.80 40.23 20.45
C HIS A 206 -30.76 41.14 19.79
N ARG A 207 -31.26 42.16 19.10
CA ARG A 207 -30.46 43.15 18.40
C ARG A 207 -30.12 44.30 19.36
N GLU A 208 -28.84 44.52 19.62
CA GLU A 208 -28.33 45.69 20.34
C GLU A 208 -28.26 46.92 19.42
N ALA A 209 -28.20 48.11 20.03
CA ALA A 209 -28.24 49.38 19.29
C ALA A 209 -27.08 49.53 18.30
N LEU A 210 -27.41 50.01 17.10
CA LEU A 210 -26.48 50.15 15.98
C LEU A 210 -25.47 51.29 16.23
N LEU A 211 -24.18 50.96 16.33
CA LEU A 211 -23.13 51.93 16.62
C LEU A 211 -22.66 52.59 15.32
N LYS A 212 -23.28 53.71 14.94
CA LYS A 212 -23.03 54.44 13.67
C LYS A 212 -21.82 55.36 13.70
N LYS A 213 -21.47 55.87 14.88
CA LYS A 213 -20.49 56.95 15.04
C LYS A 213 -19.49 56.63 16.12
N ASP A 214 -18.26 57.08 15.92
CA ASP A 214 -17.20 57.01 16.93
C ASP A 214 -17.42 58.06 18.04
N PRO A 215 -16.63 58.05 19.13
CA PRO A 215 -16.74 59.05 20.21
C PRO A 215 -16.52 60.49 19.76
N LEU A 216 -15.95 60.71 18.56
CA LEU A 216 -15.73 62.01 17.94
C LEU A 216 -16.87 62.40 16.96
N GLY A 217 -17.92 61.59 16.85
CA GLY A 217 -19.09 61.84 16.00
C GLY A 217 -18.91 61.51 14.52
N ARG A 218 -17.80 60.85 14.14
CA ARG A 218 -17.47 60.46 12.76
C ARG A 218 -18.16 59.15 12.41
N SER A 219 -18.61 59.01 11.16
CA SER A 219 -19.22 57.78 10.65
C SER A 219 -18.24 56.61 10.72
N ILE A 220 -18.67 55.49 11.30
CA ILE A 220 -17.92 54.23 11.32
C ILE A 220 -18.40 53.39 10.13
N GLU A 221 -17.47 53.05 9.25
CA GLU A 221 -17.65 52.01 8.23
C GLU A 221 -16.80 50.82 8.66
N THR A 222 -17.41 49.67 8.87
CA THR A 222 -16.69 48.47 9.33
C THR A 222 -16.39 47.59 8.12
N VAL A 223 -15.13 47.19 7.93
CA VAL A 223 -14.70 46.49 6.70
C VAL A 223 -14.57 44.96 6.87
N GLY A 224 -14.88 44.47 8.06
CA GLY A 224 -15.05 43.04 8.33
C GLY A 224 -13.77 42.38 8.82
N GLY A 225 -13.94 41.40 9.70
CA GLY A 225 -12.88 40.68 10.41
C GLY A 225 -12.96 40.90 11.92
N LEU A 226 -12.68 39.82 12.66
CA LEU A 226 -12.73 39.78 14.11
C LEU A 226 -11.51 39.03 14.63
N ILE A 227 -10.89 39.56 15.69
CA ILE A 227 -9.88 38.83 16.45
C ILE A 227 -10.42 38.61 17.85
N GLU A 228 -10.63 37.35 18.21
CA GLU A 228 -11.03 36.96 19.55
C GLU A 228 -9.79 36.60 20.36
N ASN A 229 -9.69 37.16 21.56
CA ASN A 229 -8.72 36.77 22.60
C ASN A 229 -9.48 36.52 23.90
N ASP A 230 -8.84 35.87 24.89
CA ASP A 230 -9.44 35.47 26.17
C ASP A 230 -10.18 36.61 26.94
N THR A 231 -9.92 37.88 26.62
CA THR A 231 -10.49 39.04 27.32
C THR A 231 -11.10 40.13 26.44
N LEU A 232 -10.88 40.16 25.12
CA LEU A 232 -11.32 41.25 24.24
C LEU A 232 -11.65 40.73 22.83
N THR A 233 -12.74 41.25 22.27
CA THR A 233 -13.12 41.05 20.86
C THR A 233 -12.72 42.30 20.05
N TRP A 234 -11.92 42.13 19.01
CA TRP A 234 -11.45 43.23 18.15
C TRP A 234 -12.20 43.23 16.83
N LEU A 235 -12.70 44.40 16.40
CA LEU A 235 -13.30 44.63 15.07
C LEU A 235 -12.47 45.62 14.25
N PHE A 236 -12.56 45.50 12.93
CA PHE A 236 -11.80 46.31 11.97
C PHE A 236 -12.68 47.35 11.28
N SER A 237 -12.29 48.62 11.39
CA SER A 237 -13.04 49.76 10.81
C SER A 237 -12.19 50.63 9.89
N ASN A 238 -12.87 51.53 9.16
CA ASN A 238 -12.28 52.61 8.39
C ASN A 238 -11.58 53.70 9.23
N LYS A 239 -11.64 53.59 10.57
CA LYS A 239 -10.98 54.48 11.53
C LYS A 239 -9.95 53.78 12.41
N GLY A 240 -9.64 52.51 12.13
CA GLY A 240 -8.72 51.69 12.93
C GLY A 240 -9.43 50.52 13.64
N LEU A 241 -9.01 50.22 14.86
CA LEU A 241 -9.50 49.08 15.63
C LEU A 241 -10.56 49.49 16.65
N ILE A 242 -11.54 48.61 16.84
CA ILE A 242 -12.58 48.74 17.86
C ILE A 242 -12.47 47.54 18.81
N ALA A 243 -12.31 47.77 20.11
CA ALA A 243 -12.20 46.71 21.11
C ALA A 243 -13.47 46.64 21.98
N PHE A 244 -14.04 45.45 22.10
CA PHE A 244 -15.18 45.14 22.96
C PHE A 244 -14.72 44.33 24.17
N SER A 245 -15.07 44.81 25.37
CA SER A 245 -14.88 44.06 26.59
C SER A 245 -16.08 43.17 26.90
N PRO A 246 -15.89 41.93 27.39
CA PRO A 246 -16.96 41.12 27.96
C PRO A 246 -17.71 41.84 29.09
N SER A 247 -17.01 42.64 29.89
CA SER A 247 -17.58 43.34 31.05
C SER A 247 -18.36 44.62 30.71
N ASN A 248 -18.24 45.15 29.49
CA ASN A 248 -18.93 46.35 29.05
C ASN A 248 -19.25 46.32 27.55
N PRO A 249 -20.24 45.50 27.12
CA PRO A 249 -20.53 45.28 25.71
C PRO A 249 -21.03 46.54 24.97
N GLY A 250 -21.75 47.43 25.65
CA GLY A 250 -22.36 48.61 25.04
C GLY A 250 -21.44 49.82 24.84
N ASN A 251 -20.16 49.76 25.25
CA ASN A 251 -19.24 50.89 25.14
C ASN A 251 -17.85 50.45 24.66
N PRO A 252 -17.65 50.27 23.35
CA PRO A 252 -16.36 49.84 22.81
C PRO A 252 -15.29 50.95 22.85
N VAL A 253 -14.03 50.52 22.91
CA VAL A 253 -12.87 51.43 22.89
C VAL A 253 -12.30 51.51 21.47
N PHE A 254 -12.05 52.73 21.01
CA PHE A 254 -11.54 53.01 19.66
C PHE A 254 -10.04 53.29 19.69
N TYR A 255 -9.32 52.64 18.79
CA TYR A 255 -7.90 52.87 18.54
C TYR A 255 -7.72 53.32 17.10
N SER A 256 -7.37 54.59 16.91
CA SER A 256 -7.12 55.16 15.59
C SER A 256 -5.66 55.06 15.19
N LEU A 257 -5.43 54.87 13.89
CA LEU A 257 -4.11 54.93 13.29
C LEU A 257 -3.58 56.39 13.33
N PRO A 258 -2.31 56.62 13.75
CA PRO A 258 -1.72 57.94 13.66
C PRO A 258 -1.66 58.41 12.19
N ASP A 259 -2.01 59.68 11.96
CA ASP A 259 -1.74 60.45 10.73
C ASP A 259 -2.69 60.32 9.50
N GLN A 260 -3.93 59.80 9.60
CA GLN A 260 -4.89 59.83 8.47
C GLN A 260 -6.36 59.92 8.91
N GLU A 261 -7.19 60.62 8.12
CA GLU A 261 -8.64 60.75 8.34
C GLU A 261 -9.45 59.52 7.88
N ASN A 262 -8.90 58.66 7.01
CA ASN A 262 -9.54 57.42 6.53
C ASN A 262 -8.49 56.31 6.38
N THR A 263 -8.67 55.20 7.10
CA THR A 263 -7.72 54.08 7.08
C THR A 263 -8.49 52.77 7.15
N TYR A 264 -8.44 51.96 6.10
CA TYR A 264 -9.29 50.80 5.97
C TYR A 264 -8.53 49.52 6.33
N ILE A 265 -8.78 49.02 7.54
CA ILE A 265 -8.28 47.69 7.94
C ILE A 265 -9.17 46.64 7.30
N ARG A 266 -8.59 45.82 6.42
CA ARG A 266 -9.29 44.77 5.66
C ARG A 266 -9.34 43.43 6.37
N ASN A 267 -8.29 43.11 7.11
CA ASN A 267 -8.11 41.82 7.76
C ASN A 267 -7.07 41.94 8.89
N GLY A 268 -6.98 40.94 9.76
CA GLY A 268 -6.04 40.93 10.87
C GLY A 268 -5.99 39.59 11.59
N ALA A 269 -4.85 39.31 12.21
CA ALA A 269 -4.61 38.07 12.96
C ALA A 269 -3.71 38.33 14.18
N VAL A 270 -3.75 37.42 15.14
CA VAL A 270 -2.83 37.44 16.29
C VAL A 270 -1.45 37.02 15.81
N PHE A 271 -0.51 37.97 15.73
CA PHE A 271 0.85 37.68 15.27
C PHE A 271 1.66 36.96 16.34
N ASN A 272 1.62 37.47 17.57
CA ASN A 272 2.21 36.83 18.74
C ASN A 272 1.53 37.37 20.02
N LYS A 273 2.03 37.01 21.21
CA LYS A 273 1.48 37.47 22.49
C LYS A 273 1.40 39.00 22.64
N GLN A 274 2.30 39.74 22.00
CA GLN A 274 2.36 41.20 22.08
C GLN A 274 1.60 41.89 20.94
N TYR A 275 1.75 41.42 19.69
CA TYR A 275 1.30 42.15 18.51
C TYR A 275 0.10 41.50 17.81
N LEU A 276 -0.81 42.35 17.32
CA LEU A 276 -1.73 42.02 16.24
C LEU A 276 -1.11 42.47 14.91
N LEU A 277 -1.22 41.62 13.88
CA LEU A 277 -0.87 41.98 12.50
C LEU A 277 -2.17 42.32 11.77
N LEU A 278 -2.21 43.49 11.15
CA LEU A 278 -3.39 44.06 10.51
C LEU A 278 -3.03 44.42 9.07
N LEU A 279 -3.93 44.17 8.13
CA LEU A 279 -3.77 44.55 6.73
C LEU A 279 -4.51 45.85 6.46
N GLU A 280 -3.75 46.92 6.26
CA GLU A 280 -4.26 48.20 5.83
C GLU A 280 -4.27 48.25 4.30
N LYS A 281 -5.36 48.77 3.72
CA LYS A 281 -5.64 48.75 2.28
C LYS A 281 -4.52 49.35 1.42
N ASP A 282 -3.90 50.46 1.84
CA ASP A 282 -2.98 51.24 1.01
C ASP A 282 -1.51 51.14 1.48
N ARG A 283 -1.28 50.88 2.77
CA ARG A 283 0.04 50.80 3.40
C ARG A 283 0.54 49.35 3.57
N GLY A 284 -0.34 48.37 3.48
CA GLY A 284 -0.02 46.96 3.72
C GLY A 284 -0.01 46.60 5.22
N PRO A 285 0.90 45.73 5.68
CA PRO A 285 0.88 45.20 7.04
C PRO A 285 1.23 46.26 8.08
N VAL A 286 0.40 46.37 9.12
CA VAL A 286 0.57 47.27 10.26
C VAL A 286 0.46 46.47 11.55
N PHE A 287 1.25 46.84 12.56
CA PHE A 287 1.27 46.17 13.85
C PHE A 287 0.59 47.01 14.93
N PHE A 288 -0.18 46.34 15.79
CA PHE A 288 -0.77 46.93 16.99
C PHE A 288 -0.24 46.22 18.24
N ASP A 289 0.36 46.99 19.15
CA ASP A 289 0.88 46.48 20.43
C ASP A 289 -0.25 46.37 21.44
N ARG A 290 -0.57 45.15 21.86
CA ARG A 290 -1.64 44.83 22.80
C ARG A 290 -1.30 45.13 24.26
N TYR A 291 -0.02 45.28 24.59
CA TYR A 291 0.39 45.64 25.95
C TYR A 291 0.39 47.15 26.12
N LYS A 292 0.78 47.89 25.08
CA LYS A 292 0.73 49.36 25.07
C LYS A 292 -0.62 49.92 24.62
N MET A 293 -1.45 49.09 23.97
CA MET A 293 -2.72 49.46 23.36
C MET A 293 -2.57 50.60 22.32
N THR A 294 -1.53 50.51 21.49
CA THR A 294 -1.19 51.52 20.49
C THR A 294 -0.66 50.89 19.20
N PHE A 295 -0.88 51.56 18.06
CA PHE A 295 -0.22 51.19 16.81
C PHE A 295 1.30 51.39 16.91
N VAL A 296 2.06 50.44 16.37
CA VAL A 296 3.52 50.48 16.35
C VAL A 296 3.97 51.36 15.18
N ALA A 297 4.90 52.28 15.44
CA ALA A 297 5.49 53.08 14.38
C ALA A 297 6.25 52.17 13.39
N ALA A 298 6.21 52.48 12.09
CA ALA A 298 6.80 51.63 11.05
C ALA A 298 8.29 51.29 11.28
N LYS A 299 9.05 52.20 11.91
CA LYS A 299 10.47 52.00 12.27
C LYS A 299 10.71 50.97 13.38
N ASP A 300 9.71 50.75 14.24
CA ASP A 300 9.77 49.87 15.41
C ASP A 300 8.99 48.56 15.16
N ALA A 301 8.34 48.44 14.00
CA ALA A 301 7.55 47.29 13.60
C ALA A 301 8.45 46.16 13.04
N PRO A 302 8.04 44.88 13.17
CA PRO A 302 8.66 43.80 12.43
C PRO A 302 8.66 44.08 10.92
N VAL A 303 9.81 43.87 10.26
CA VAL A 303 9.99 44.13 8.83
C VAL A 303 9.62 42.86 8.06
N LEU A 304 8.57 42.95 7.26
CA LEU A 304 8.16 41.90 6.33
C LEU A 304 8.65 42.29 4.94
N HIS A 305 9.61 41.54 4.39
CA HIS A 305 10.10 41.75 3.02
C HIS A 305 9.12 41.15 2.00
N LEU A 306 8.01 41.84 1.81
CA LEU A 306 6.96 41.46 0.85
C LEU A 306 7.30 41.95 -0.56
N ARG A 307 6.87 41.21 -1.59
CA ARG A 307 7.00 41.70 -2.97
C ARG A 307 6.06 42.87 -3.25
N GLU A 308 4.88 42.84 -2.65
CA GLU A 308 3.83 43.86 -2.79
C GLU A 308 3.13 44.10 -1.45
N THR A 309 2.60 45.31 -1.30
CA THR A 309 1.93 45.75 -0.06
C THR A 309 0.41 45.66 -0.12
N ASN A 310 -0.19 45.44 -1.29
CA ASN A 310 -1.65 45.38 -1.45
C ASN A 310 -2.19 43.97 -1.15
N LEU A 311 -2.39 43.72 0.14
CA LEU A 311 -2.84 42.44 0.66
C LEU A 311 -4.33 42.46 1.00
N ARG A 312 -4.94 41.26 1.01
CA ARG A 312 -6.35 41.07 1.31
C ARG A 312 -6.63 39.87 2.20
N GLY A 313 -6.03 38.72 1.87
CA GLY A 313 -6.13 37.52 2.69
C GLY A 313 -4.99 37.45 3.71
N LEU A 314 -5.32 37.05 4.93
CA LEU A 314 -4.37 36.82 6.01
C LEU A 314 -4.79 35.56 6.76
N LEU A 315 -3.86 34.64 6.96
CA LEU A 315 -4.04 33.47 7.83
C LEU A 315 -2.73 33.21 8.57
N ILE A 316 -2.82 32.99 9.88
CA ILE A 316 -1.72 32.38 10.64
C ILE A 316 -2.20 30.99 11.03
N ASP A 317 -1.55 29.96 10.49
CA ASP A 317 -1.95 28.57 10.70
C ASP A 317 -1.43 28.00 12.03
N ARG A 318 -1.81 26.76 12.33
CA ARG A 318 -1.43 26.04 13.56
C ARG A 318 0.09 25.79 13.66
N ASP A 319 0.79 25.75 12.53
CA ASP A 319 2.24 25.57 12.46
C ASP A 319 2.99 26.91 12.50
N LYS A 320 2.25 28.01 12.79
CA LYS A 320 2.72 29.41 12.79
C LYS A 320 3.25 29.86 11.43
N THR A 321 2.70 29.34 10.35
CA THR A 321 2.97 29.86 9.02
C THR A 321 2.04 31.04 8.77
N LEU A 322 2.63 32.18 8.43
CA LEU A 322 1.93 33.39 8.00
C LEU A 322 1.66 33.27 6.51
N TRP A 323 0.39 33.36 6.12
CA TRP A 323 -0.10 33.34 4.76
C TRP A 323 -0.71 34.70 4.40
N LEU A 324 -0.29 35.24 3.26
CA LEU A 324 -0.66 36.57 2.78
C LEU A 324 -1.12 36.46 1.33
N ALA A 325 -2.41 36.72 1.07
CA ALA A 325 -2.94 36.73 -0.28
C ALA A 325 -3.02 38.16 -0.84
N HIS A 326 -2.57 38.32 -2.07
CA HIS A 326 -2.51 39.60 -2.78
C HIS A 326 -3.84 39.94 -3.45
N ASP A 327 -4.20 41.22 -3.55
CA ASP A 327 -5.54 41.64 -4.03
C ASP A 327 -5.67 41.64 -5.57
N LYS A 328 -4.62 42.07 -6.29
CA LYS A 328 -4.65 42.26 -7.75
C LYS A 328 -3.92 41.18 -8.52
N ASN A 329 -2.84 40.66 -7.94
CA ASN A 329 -2.05 39.60 -8.52
C ASN A 329 -2.43 38.28 -7.84
N PRO A 330 -2.67 37.19 -8.60
CA PRO A 330 -2.84 35.87 -8.03
C PRO A 330 -1.51 35.37 -7.48
N SER A 331 -1.21 35.83 -6.29
CA SER A 331 -0.12 35.33 -5.49
C SER A 331 -0.54 35.21 -4.03
N ILE A 332 -0.07 34.13 -3.41
CA ILE A 332 -0.13 33.92 -1.97
C ILE A 332 1.31 33.76 -1.51
N GLU A 333 1.75 34.69 -0.69
CA GLU A 333 3.05 34.65 -0.05
C GLU A 333 2.94 34.00 1.32
N TYR A 334 3.91 33.17 1.68
CA TYR A 334 3.92 32.53 2.99
C TYR A 334 5.32 32.35 3.56
N ALA A 335 5.41 32.44 4.89
CA ALA A 335 6.65 32.29 5.64
C ALA A 335 6.36 31.72 7.03
N ASN A 336 7.25 30.87 7.55
CA ASN A 336 7.10 30.35 8.91
C ASN A 336 7.68 31.32 9.94
N LEU A 337 6.88 31.70 10.95
CA LEU A 337 7.26 32.70 11.94
C LEU A 337 8.33 32.22 12.93
N ASP A 338 8.46 30.90 13.13
CA ASP A 338 9.49 30.33 14.00
C ASP A 338 10.84 30.14 13.25
N GLN A 339 10.86 30.21 11.91
CA GLN A 339 12.05 30.02 11.06
C GLN A 339 12.67 31.34 10.60
N ALA A 340 12.69 32.37 11.46
CA ALA A 340 13.36 33.63 11.16
C ALA A 340 14.52 33.96 12.14
N PRO A 341 15.46 33.04 12.41
CA PRO A 341 16.58 33.34 13.30
C PRO A 341 17.69 34.15 12.61
N PHE A 342 17.67 34.22 11.28
CA PHE A 342 18.70 34.88 10.48
C PHE A 342 18.36 36.34 10.21
N VAL A 343 19.35 37.19 10.38
CA VAL A 343 19.27 38.62 10.08
C VAL A 343 20.29 38.92 9.00
N ALA A 344 19.85 39.60 7.94
CA ALA A 344 20.74 40.07 6.88
C ALA A 344 20.91 41.60 7.01
N PRO A 345 22.05 42.07 7.55
CA PRO A 345 22.27 43.50 7.75
C PRO A 345 22.17 44.28 6.43
N GLY A 346 21.25 45.24 6.39
CA GLY A 346 21.05 46.09 5.21
C GLY A 346 22.25 47.00 4.91
N ILE A 347 22.42 47.34 3.63
CA ILE A 347 23.39 48.35 3.18
C ILE A 347 22.66 49.67 2.98
N LYS A 348 23.24 50.74 3.54
CA LYS A 348 22.69 52.08 3.39
C LYS A 348 22.68 52.47 1.90
N ASN A 349 21.51 52.86 1.38
CA ASN A 349 21.22 53.28 -0.01
C ASN A 349 20.73 52.22 -1.01
N ASN A 350 20.19 51.07 -0.57
CA ASN A 350 19.48 50.13 -1.45
C ASN A 350 20.31 49.57 -2.63
N THR A 351 21.65 49.58 -2.51
CA THR A 351 22.54 48.96 -3.48
C THR A 351 22.46 47.43 -3.39
N PRO A 352 22.68 46.70 -4.50
CA PRO A 352 22.73 45.23 -4.46
C PRO A 352 23.71 44.75 -3.39
N SER A 353 23.31 43.77 -2.57
CA SER A 353 24.20 43.24 -1.53
C SER A 353 25.45 42.62 -2.19
N PRO A 354 26.67 43.03 -1.79
CA PRO A 354 27.90 42.59 -2.39
C PRO A 354 28.27 41.18 -1.92
N ILE A 355 29.09 40.51 -2.72
CA ILE A 355 29.69 39.23 -2.36
C ILE A 355 30.77 39.49 -1.30
N ILE A 356 30.58 38.90 -0.12
CA ILE A 356 31.48 39.04 1.03
C ILE A 356 32.63 38.06 0.88
N THR A 357 33.88 38.52 0.90
CA THR A 357 35.06 37.66 0.72
C THR A 357 35.73 37.26 2.03
N SER A 358 35.56 38.06 3.08
CA SER A 358 36.18 37.83 4.40
C SER A 358 35.48 38.70 5.44
N ILE A 359 35.40 38.21 6.67
CA ILE A 359 34.77 38.89 7.82
C ILE A 359 35.74 38.84 9.00
N VAL A 360 35.86 39.94 9.75
CA VAL A 360 36.63 39.99 11.00
C VAL A 360 35.99 40.93 12.02
N GLU A 361 36.18 40.65 13.30
CA GLU A 361 35.83 41.56 14.40
C GLU A 361 37.07 42.33 14.86
N ASP A 362 36.91 43.63 15.13
CA ASP A 362 37.96 44.46 15.69
C ASP A 362 37.98 44.46 17.23
N THR A 363 38.96 45.14 17.83
CA THR A 363 39.09 45.19 19.30
C THR A 363 37.98 45.96 20.01
N SER A 364 37.21 46.78 19.28
CA SER A 364 36.00 47.45 19.78
C SER A 364 34.74 46.59 19.66
N GLY A 365 34.80 45.49 18.91
CA GLY A 365 33.68 44.60 18.62
C GLY A 365 32.96 44.92 17.30
N ASP A 366 33.39 45.92 16.53
CA ASP A 366 32.78 46.23 15.24
C ASP A 366 33.15 45.16 14.21
N ILE A 367 32.20 44.85 13.31
CA ILE A 367 32.38 43.78 12.32
C ILE A 367 32.75 44.37 10.98
N TRP A 368 33.90 43.95 10.44
CA TRP A 368 34.46 44.42 9.19
C TRP A 368 34.30 43.36 8.10
N CYS A 369 33.65 43.73 7.01
CA CYS A 369 33.35 42.87 5.87
C CYS A 369 34.08 43.37 4.62
N ALA A 370 34.97 42.56 4.08
CA ALA A 370 35.57 42.81 2.76
C ALA A 370 34.66 42.28 1.65
N THR A 371 34.65 42.97 0.51
CA THR A 371 33.84 42.59 -0.66
C THR A 371 34.67 42.45 -1.92
N GLN A 372 34.17 41.68 -2.88
CA GLN A 372 34.90 41.41 -4.12
C GLN A 372 35.14 42.67 -4.97
N LYS A 373 34.20 43.63 -4.98
CA LYS A 373 34.23 44.80 -5.90
C LYS A 373 33.96 46.14 -5.23
N GLU A 374 33.28 46.17 -4.09
CA GLU A 374 32.74 47.40 -3.53
C GLU A 374 33.60 48.00 -2.41
N GLY A 375 34.70 47.33 -2.05
CA GLY A 375 35.60 47.73 -0.97
C GLY A 375 35.25 47.08 0.37
N VAL A 376 35.50 47.80 1.45
CA VAL A 376 35.32 47.34 2.83
C VAL A 376 34.13 48.05 3.47
N PHE A 377 33.31 47.29 4.19
CA PHE A 377 32.18 47.78 4.97
C PHE A 377 32.42 47.49 6.44
N VAL A 378 31.97 48.38 7.31
CA VAL A 378 31.95 48.17 8.76
C VAL A 378 30.51 48.17 9.25
N PHE A 379 30.19 47.19 10.08
CA PHE A 379 28.96 47.15 10.85
C PHE A 379 29.28 47.67 12.25
N ASP A 380 28.85 48.90 12.52
CA ASP A 380 28.88 49.49 13.86
C ASP A 380 27.74 48.86 14.66
N ARG A 381 28.05 48.26 15.82
CA ARG A 381 27.05 47.60 16.68
C ARG A 381 25.90 48.52 17.13
N ASN A 382 26.12 49.83 17.12
CA ASN A 382 25.09 50.83 17.44
C ASN A 382 24.20 51.19 16.23
N SER A 383 24.52 50.68 15.03
CA SER A 383 23.81 50.97 13.79
C SER A 383 23.33 49.69 13.11
N ALA A 384 22.10 49.68 12.61
CA ALA A 384 21.55 48.52 11.90
C ALA A 384 22.10 48.32 10.47
N PHE A 385 23.10 49.11 10.05
CA PHE A 385 23.48 49.21 8.64
C PHE A 385 24.99 49.10 8.47
N LEU A 386 25.38 48.45 7.37
CA LEU A 386 26.76 48.47 6.91
C LEU A 386 27.12 49.87 6.40
N LYS A 387 28.14 50.47 7.02
CA LYS A 387 28.76 51.72 6.57
C LYS A 387 29.93 51.39 5.65
N LYS A 388 29.86 51.87 4.41
CA LYS A 388 30.98 51.76 3.47
C LYS A 388 32.14 52.62 3.94
N ILE A 389 33.33 52.03 4.04
CA ILE A 389 34.56 52.76 4.34
C ILE A 389 35.18 53.23 3.03
N PRO A 390 35.48 54.53 2.88
CA PRO A 390 36.22 55.03 1.73
C PRO A 390 37.56 54.31 1.63
N TYR A 391 37.79 53.63 0.50
CA TYR A 391 39.00 52.88 0.23
C TYR A 391 39.71 53.46 -1.00
N LEU A 392 41.04 53.39 -1.00
CA LEU A 392 41.90 53.72 -2.14
C LEU A 392 41.94 52.50 -3.07
N MET A 393 40.98 52.35 -3.99
CA MET A 393 41.17 51.37 -5.07
C MET A 393 42.20 51.90 -6.07
N ASP A 394 43.13 51.02 -6.46
CA ASP A 394 43.93 51.12 -7.67
C ASP A 394 42.95 51.16 -8.86
N THR A 395 42.71 52.36 -9.41
CA THR A 395 41.73 52.57 -10.48
C THR A 395 42.15 51.83 -11.73
N GLY A 396 41.43 50.78 -12.12
CA GLY A 396 41.39 50.31 -13.51
C GLY A 396 41.80 48.85 -13.78
N LYS A 397 42.21 48.05 -12.78
CA LYS A 397 42.46 46.62 -12.99
C LYS A 397 41.32 45.78 -12.41
N SER A 398 40.55 45.13 -13.30
CA SER A 398 39.56 44.12 -12.94
C SER A 398 40.26 42.98 -12.20
N PHE A 399 40.00 42.82 -10.91
CA PHE A 399 40.64 41.76 -10.13
C PHE A 399 39.63 40.72 -9.68
N ASN A 400 39.88 39.50 -10.15
CA ASN A 400 39.30 38.25 -9.69
C ASN A 400 39.98 37.78 -8.37
N ILE A 401 40.39 38.73 -7.52
CA ILE A 401 41.24 38.49 -6.35
C ILE A 401 40.40 38.55 -5.09
N ARG A 402 40.48 37.49 -4.28
CA ARG A 402 39.82 37.40 -2.98
C ARG A 402 40.65 38.16 -1.96
N TYR A 403 40.11 39.25 -1.45
CA TYR A 403 40.72 40.01 -0.36
C TYR A 403 40.41 39.34 0.97
N GLN A 404 41.45 39.06 1.77
CA GLN A 404 41.30 38.75 3.17
C GLN A 404 41.41 40.01 4.01
N ILE A 405 40.54 40.12 5.02
CA ILE A 405 40.60 41.15 6.05
C ILE A 405 40.91 40.49 7.40
N ILE A 406 41.81 41.09 8.19
CA ILE A 406 42.12 40.63 9.54
C ILE A 406 42.37 41.82 10.47
N CYS A 407 42.09 41.66 11.76
CA CYS A 407 42.46 42.61 12.80
C CYS A 407 43.77 42.16 13.48
N ASP A 408 44.73 43.07 13.63
CA ASP A 408 45.94 42.78 14.39
C ASP A 408 45.70 42.90 15.91
N PRO A 409 46.60 42.38 16.76
CA PRO A 409 46.45 42.48 18.22
C PRO A 409 46.50 43.92 18.78
N SER A 410 46.82 44.91 17.97
CA SER A 410 46.82 46.34 18.33
C SER A 410 45.55 47.06 17.89
N GLY A 411 44.62 46.38 17.21
CA GLY A 411 43.36 46.92 16.74
C GLY A 411 43.41 47.54 15.33
N ASN A 412 44.50 47.39 14.57
CA ASN A 412 44.52 47.84 13.16
C ASN A 412 43.92 46.78 12.24
N ILE A 413 43.27 47.23 11.17
CA ILE A 413 42.67 46.39 10.15
C ILE A 413 43.62 46.24 8.97
N TRP A 414 43.91 45.01 8.59
CA TRP A 414 44.80 44.65 7.51
C TRP A 414 44.00 44.05 6.36
N LEU A 415 44.30 44.45 5.13
CA LEU A 415 43.66 43.99 3.90
C LEU A 415 44.72 43.57 2.87
N THR A 416 44.57 42.39 2.29
CA THR A 416 45.52 41.83 1.30
C THR A 416 45.16 42.22 -0.13
N GLY A 417 46.02 42.93 -0.85
CA GLY A 417 45.83 43.25 -2.27
C GLY A 417 46.68 42.42 -3.25
N THR A 418 46.65 42.81 -4.53
CA THR A 418 47.41 42.13 -5.60
C THR A 418 48.92 42.27 -5.44
N GLU A 419 49.40 43.44 -5.04
CA GLU A 419 50.84 43.71 -4.93
C GLU A 419 51.17 44.49 -3.65
N SER A 420 50.18 44.72 -2.78
CA SER A 420 50.33 45.54 -1.58
C SER A 420 49.47 45.01 -0.43
N LEU A 421 49.97 45.17 0.80
CA LEU A 421 49.16 45.12 2.02
C LEU A 421 48.64 46.52 2.34
N TYR A 422 47.39 46.60 2.77
CA TYR A 422 46.77 47.85 3.19
C TYR A 422 46.44 47.77 4.67
N VAL A 423 46.83 48.78 5.43
CA VAL A 423 46.61 48.86 6.88
C VAL A 423 45.78 50.09 7.18
N LEU A 424 44.70 49.89 7.94
CA LEU A 424 43.80 50.93 8.40
C LEU A 424 43.85 50.96 9.91
N ASN A 425 44.11 52.13 10.47
CA ASN A 425 43.84 52.36 11.89
C ASN A 425 42.37 52.83 12.03
N PRO A 426 41.49 52.06 12.70
CA PRO A 426 40.08 52.38 12.83
C PRO A 426 39.80 53.77 13.40
N ALA A 427 40.64 54.26 14.32
CA ALA A 427 40.48 55.57 14.95
C ALA A 427 40.73 56.74 13.99
N THR A 428 41.61 56.55 13.00
CA THR A 428 41.99 57.62 12.04
C THR A 428 41.28 57.48 10.70
N THR A 429 40.71 56.30 10.39
CA THR A 429 40.08 55.94 9.12
C THR A 429 40.96 56.15 7.87
N ARG A 430 42.29 56.23 8.05
CA ARG A 430 43.25 56.39 6.94
C ARG A 430 43.95 55.08 6.62
N TRP A 431 43.96 54.73 5.35
CA TRP A 431 44.69 53.60 4.81
C TRP A 431 46.16 53.95 4.57
N VAL A 432 47.04 53.02 4.90
CA VAL A 432 48.48 53.03 4.59
C VAL A 432 48.77 51.82 3.72
N GLU A 433 49.41 52.05 2.57
CA GLU A 433 49.78 51.00 1.63
C GLU A 433 51.24 50.58 1.84
N PHE A 434 51.47 49.26 1.88
CA PHE A 434 52.78 48.63 1.94
C PHE A 434 52.97 47.74 0.71
N PRO A 435 53.74 48.18 -0.31
CA PRO A 435 53.97 47.39 -1.51
C PRO A 435 54.86 46.17 -1.22
N ILE A 436 54.47 45.01 -1.74
CA ILE A 436 55.12 43.71 -1.55
C ILE A 436 55.47 43.10 -2.90
N LYS A 437 56.77 42.90 -3.14
CA LYS A 437 57.30 42.26 -4.36
C LYS A 437 57.26 40.72 -4.27
N ALA A 438 56.13 40.14 -3.92
CA ALA A 438 55.95 38.69 -3.77
C ALA A 438 54.75 38.12 -4.55
N GLY A 439 54.19 38.90 -5.49
CA GLY A 439 53.00 38.52 -6.25
C GLY A 439 51.70 38.70 -5.46
N ALA A 440 50.60 38.10 -5.95
CA ALA A 440 49.28 38.23 -5.35
C ALA A 440 49.25 37.67 -3.93
N LEU A 441 48.81 38.50 -2.98
CA LEU A 441 48.66 38.13 -1.59
C LEU A 441 47.35 37.36 -1.41
N HIS A 442 47.40 36.28 -0.65
CA HIS A 442 46.24 35.43 -0.38
C HIS A 442 45.76 35.57 1.05
N HIS A 443 46.63 35.29 2.02
CA HIS A 443 46.26 35.24 3.43
C HIS A 443 47.34 35.90 4.31
N ILE A 444 46.92 36.59 5.36
CA ILE A 444 47.77 37.12 6.42
C ILE A 444 47.27 36.65 7.78
N ARG A 445 48.18 36.20 8.64
CA ARG A 445 47.86 35.73 9.99
C ARG A 445 48.93 36.16 10.99
N PHE A 446 48.51 36.75 12.09
CA PHE A 446 49.41 37.17 13.16
C PHE A 446 49.73 36.00 14.09
N LEU A 447 51.02 35.74 14.29
CA LEU A 447 51.55 34.76 15.26
C LEU A 447 51.71 35.39 16.65
N LYS A 448 52.12 36.66 16.68
CA LYS A 448 52.28 37.51 17.87
C LYS A 448 51.97 38.95 17.48
N LYS A 449 52.03 39.87 18.44
CA LYS A 449 51.77 41.32 18.22
C LYS A 449 52.49 41.91 17.00
N ASN A 450 53.74 41.52 16.76
CA ASN A 450 54.55 42.05 15.66
C ASN A 450 54.98 40.99 14.64
N GLU A 451 54.68 39.71 14.84
CA GLU A 451 55.11 38.62 13.94
C GLU A 451 53.89 38.10 13.19
N PHE A 452 53.97 37.97 11.86
CA PHE A 452 52.89 37.44 11.03
C PHE A 452 53.42 36.50 9.93
N LEU A 453 52.54 35.65 9.41
CA LEU A 453 52.77 34.89 8.18
C LEU A 453 51.95 35.50 7.05
N LEU A 454 52.57 35.57 5.88
CA LEU A 454 51.97 36.09 4.66
C LEU A 454 52.04 35.04 3.55
N SER A 455 50.88 34.57 3.12
CA SER A 455 50.72 33.63 2.02
C SER A 455 50.57 34.39 0.70
N THR A 456 51.30 33.98 -0.33
CA THR A 456 51.30 34.61 -1.65
C THR A 456 51.29 33.56 -2.76
N THR A 457 51.15 33.99 -4.02
CA THR A 457 51.33 33.09 -5.17
C THR A 457 52.75 32.51 -5.28
N GLN A 458 53.75 33.17 -4.69
CA GLN A 458 55.15 32.75 -4.78
C GLN A 458 55.62 31.89 -3.60
N GLY A 459 54.92 31.91 -2.47
CA GLY A 459 55.31 31.18 -1.26
C GLY A 459 54.68 31.76 0.02
N ILE A 460 55.13 31.24 1.17
CA ILE A 460 54.71 31.71 2.50
C ILE A 460 55.90 32.40 3.17
N TYR A 461 55.71 33.66 3.53
CA TYR A 461 56.76 34.51 4.08
C TYR A 461 56.50 34.80 5.56
N GLU A 462 57.56 34.89 6.35
CA GLU A 462 57.52 35.42 7.71
C GLU A 462 57.73 36.94 7.68
N GLY A 463 56.82 37.68 8.29
CA GLY A 463 56.89 39.13 8.42
C GLY A 463 57.03 39.58 9.87
N CYS A 464 57.74 40.69 10.08
CA CYS A 464 57.84 41.37 11.36
C CYS A 464 57.53 42.86 11.21
N ILE A 465 56.85 43.43 12.20
CA ILE A 465 56.62 44.87 12.31
C ILE A 465 57.62 45.45 13.31
N ASN A 466 58.63 46.16 12.79
CA ASN A 466 59.69 46.77 13.58
C ASN A 466 59.60 48.29 13.48
N ASN A 467 59.31 48.99 14.59
CA ASN A 467 59.15 50.45 14.63
C ASN A 467 58.17 51.04 13.60
N GLY A 468 57.11 50.29 13.25
CA GLY A 468 56.11 50.70 12.25
C GLY A 468 56.52 50.45 10.79
N LEU A 469 57.71 49.89 10.54
CA LEU A 469 58.13 49.40 9.24
C LEU A 469 57.83 47.90 9.11
N LEU A 470 57.28 47.52 7.96
CA LEU A 470 56.98 46.15 7.60
C LEU A 470 58.25 45.50 7.01
N GLU A 471 58.81 44.51 7.70
CA GLU A 471 59.93 43.71 7.21
C GLU A 471 59.45 42.30 6.86
N ILE A 472 59.74 41.84 5.64
CA ILE A 472 59.40 40.49 5.17
C ILE A 472 60.72 39.71 5.05
N LYS A 473 60.84 38.62 5.80
CA LYS A 473 61.97 37.68 5.72
C LYS A 473 61.84 36.77 4.50
N GLU A 474 62.92 36.07 4.14
CA GLU A 474 62.91 35.08 3.06
C GLU A 474 61.89 33.95 3.30
N ASN A 475 61.54 33.23 2.23
CA ASN A 475 60.53 32.17 2.23
C ASN A 475 60.75 31.20 3.41
N ALA A 476 59.73 31.07 4.28
CA ALA A 476 59.87 30.38 5.55
C ALA A 476 59.93 28.84 5.41
N PHE A 477 59.74 28.33 4.19
CA PHE A 477 59.68 26.91 3.88
C PHE A 477 60.61 26.57 2.70
N GLU A 478 61.40 25.49 2.85
CA GLU A 478 62.33 25.00 1.81
C GLU A 478 61.61 24.37 0.60
N GLU A 479 60.37 23.89 0.78
CA GLU A 479 59.55 23.33 -0.31
C GLU A 479 58.90 24.44 -1.17
N ASN A 480 58.67 24.12 -2.44
CA ASN A 480 58.08 25.03 -3.43
C ASN A 480 56.56 25.21 -3.18
N MET A 481 56.21 25.99 -2.16
CA MET A 481 54.84 26.28 -1.70
C MET A 481 54.12 27.34 -2.57
N LYS A 482 54.25 27.22 -3.89
CA LYS A 482 53.62 28.15 -4.84
C LYS A 482 52.10 28.00 -4.82
N ASN A 483 51.39 29.12 -4.85
CA ASN A 483 49.93 29.22 -4.71
C ASN A 483 49.38 28.52 -3.46
N ALA A 484 50.18 28.44 -2.39
CA ALA A 484 49.71 27.83 -1.15
C ALA A 484 48.76 28.79 -0.39
N PHE A 485 47.69 28.24 0.19
CA PHE A 485 46.86 28.94 1.16
C PHE A 485 47.23 28.48 2.56
N ALA A 486 47.70 29.41 3.40
CA ALA A 486 48.13 29.13 4.75
C ALA A 486 47.06 29.50 5.79
N PHE A 487 46.69 28.54 6.62
CA PHE A 487 45.80 28.67 7.76
C PHE A 487 46.59 28.40 9.02
N ILE A 488 46.59 29.35 9.95
CA ILE A 488 47.14 29.11 11.28
C ILE A 488 46.00 28.63 12.15
N GLY A 489 46.19 27.47 12.77
CA GLY A 489 45.31 26.96 13.82
C GLY A 489 45.61 27.66 15.13
N ASN A 490 45.90 26.89 16.17
CA ASN A 490 46.60 27.38 17.35
C ASN A 490 47.99 27.86 16.92
N ALA A 491 48.64 28.74 17.66
CA ALA A 491 50.00 29.22 17.36
C ALA A 491 51.10 28.11 17.27
N ARG A 492 50.69 26.84 17.36
CA ARG A 492 51.46 25.61 17.24
C ARG A 492 51.27 24.89 15.90
N TYR A 493 50.16 25.01 15.16
CA TYR A 493 49.97 24.32 13.88
C TYR A 493 49.69 25.28 12.72
N LEU A 494 50.31 24.99 11.58
CA LEU A 494 50.09 25.67 10.30
C LEU A 494 49.59 24.64 9.28
N TYR A 495 48.44 24.89 8.71
CA TYR A 495 47.85 24.09 7.65
C TYR A 495 48.04 24.84 6.33
N ALA A 496 48.75 24.26 5.39
CA ALA A 496 49.01 24.88 4.10
C ALA A 496 48.47 24.01 2.97
N GLN A 497 47.50 24.53 2.24
CA GLN A 497 46.96 23.88 1.05
C GLN A 497 47.90 24.14 -0.13
N THR A 498 48.51 23.10 -0.70
CA THR A 498 49.22 23.19 -1.98
C THR A 498 48.28 22.91 -3.15
N SER A 499 48.77 23.02 -4.40
CA SER A 499 47.98 22.70 -5.60
C SER A 499 47.52 21.24 -5.69
N SER A 500 48.06 20.33 -4.87
CA SER A 500 47.77 18.89 -4.94
C SER A 500 47.34 18.24 -3.61
N HIS A 501 47.75 18.78 -2.47
CA HIS A 501 47.44 18.20 -1.15
C HIS A 501 47.58 19.22 -0.02
N LEU A 502 46.89 18.96 1.09
CA LEU A 502 47.06 19.69 2.34
C LEU A 502 48.33 19.21 3.06
N VAL A 503 49.12 20.14 3.58
CA VAL A 503 50.29 19.86 4.43
C VAL A 503 50.10 20.53 5.79
N ALA A 504 50.14 19.75 6.86
CA ALA A 504 50.16 20.29 8.22
C ALA A 504 51.61 20.38 8.76
N PHE A 505 51.93 21.51 9.39
CA PHE A 505 53.20 21.77 10.04
C PHE A 505 53.00 22.06 11.53
N GLU A 506 53.85 21.51 12.39
CA GLU A 506 53.98 21.87 13.80
C GLU A 506 55.11 22.88 14.00
N ARG A 507 54.82 23.96 14.72
CA ARG A 507 55.80 24.96 15.12
C ARG A 507 56.68 24.40 16.22
N THR A 508 57.96 24.21 15.90
CA THR A 508 59.01 23.97 16.90
C THR A 508 59.75 25.29 17.19
N PRO A 509 60.54 25.40 18.27
CA PRO A 509 61.24 26.65 18.61
C PRO A 509 62.17 27.20 17.51
N SER A 510 62.60 26.37 16.55
CA SER A 510 63.55 26.74 15.50
C SER A 510 63.11 26.39 14.07
N ALA A 511 62.02 25.66 13.86
CA ALA A 511 61.57 25.21 12.52
C ALA A 511 60.10 24.76 12.48
N TRP A 512 59.55 24.59 11.28
CA TRP A 512 58.25 23.95 11.04
C TRP A 512 58.43 22.47 10.70
N LYS A 513 57.81 21.56 11.47
CA LYS A 513 57.90 20.09 11.27
C LYS A 513 56.64 19.55 10.59
N ARG A 514 56.77 18.85 9.47
CA ARG A 514 55.65 18.23 8.74
C ARG A 514 55.00 17.09 9.55
N LEU A 515 53.68 17.06 9.60
CA LEU A 515 52.92 16.05 10.35
C LEU A 515 52.11 15.10 9.46
N LEU A 516 51.29 15.58 8.50
CA LEU A 516 50.42 14.72 7.68
C LEU A 516 50.11 15.35 6.30
N PRO A 517 50.13 14.56 5.20
CA PRO A 517 49.49 14.92 3.94
C PRO A 517 48.02 14.46 3.91
N PHE A 518 47.12 15.30 3.40
CA PHE A 518 45.70 14.96 3.20
C PHE A 518 45.24 15.32 1.78
N ASN A 519 44.62 14.37 1.09
CA ASN A 519 44.29 14.45 -0.33
C ASN A 519 42.89 15.06 -0.55
N SER A 520 42.69 16.30 -0.13
CA SER A 520 41.50 17.08 -0.47
C SER A 520 41.85 18.57 -0.54
N VAL A 521 41.02 19.37 -1.19
CA VAL A 521 41.22 20.83 -1.26
C VAL A 521 40.64 21.45 0.01
N LEU A 522 41.52 22.01 0.84
CA LEU A 522 41.13 22.76 2.03
C LEU A 522 40.56 24.14 1.64
N LEU A 523 39.39 24.43 2.18
CA LEU A 523 38.60 25.64 1.93
C LEU A 523 38.36 26.47 3.18
N ASP A 524 38.47 25.92 4.39
CA ASP A 524 38.51 26.71 5.63
C ASP A 524 38.95 25.84 6.82
N VAL A 525 39.39 26.47 7.92
CA VAL A 525 39.81 25.76 9.14
C VAL A 525 39.18 26.40 10.36
N TRP A 526 38.58 25.58 11.21
CA TRP A 526 38.12 26.00 12.53
C TRP A 526 38.67 25.06 13.60
N GLU A 527 39.14 25.64 14.70
CA GLU A 527 39.61 24.87 15.85
C GLU A 527 38.62 24.99 16.98
N ASP A 528 38.31 23.85 17.60
CA ASP A 528 37.46 23.83 18.76
C ASP A 528 38.15 24.54 19.94
N SER A 529 37.36 25.30 20.68
CA SER A 529 37.72 25.98 21.95
C SER A 529 38.47 25.09 22.95
N THR A 530 38.24 23.78 22.92
CA THR A 530 38.92 22.81 23.79
C THR A 530 40.40 22.61 23.44
N GLY A 531 40.84 23.03 22.25
CA GLY A 531 42.20 22.80 21.77
C GLY A 531 42.54 21.31 21.74
N LYS A 532 41.63 20.48 21.23
CA LYS A 532 41.84 19.03 21.04
C LYS A 532 41.46 18.54 19.65
N ARG A 533 40.75 19.36 18.88
CA ARG A 533 40.14 19.01 17.60
C ARG A 533 40.28 20.15 16.62
N THR A 534 40.63 19.81 15.40
CA THR A 534 40.62 20.73 14.27
C THR A 534 39.62 20.22 13.24
N TRP A 535 38.75 21.12 12.81
CA TRP A 535 37.77 20.89 11.76
C TRP A 535 38.25 21.55 10.48
N PHE A 536 38.20 20.77 9.41
CA PHE A 536 38.60 21.18 8.08
C PHE A 536 37.37 21.26 7.18
N GLY A 537 37.12 22.43 6.62
CA GLY A 537 36.22 22.59 5.50
C GLY A 537 36.92 22.19 4.22
N THR A 538 36.44 21.18 3.51
CA THR A 538 37.08 20.67 2.28
C THR A 538 36.11 20.68 1.10
N SER A 539 36.64 20.56 -0.11
CA SER A 539 35.80 20.37 -1.32
C SER A 539 34.94 19.10 -1.28
N GLU A 540 35.30 18.11 -0.46
CA GLU A 540 34.63 16.81 -0.37
C GLU A 540 33.72 16.68 0.86
N GLY A 541 33.71 17.66 1.76
CA GLY A 541 32.90 17.63 2.98
C GLY A 541 33.61 18.19 4.19
N LEU A 542 32.97 18.02 5.34
CA LEU A 542 33.53 18.34 6.65
C LEU A 542 34.48 17.22 7.09
N ALA A 543 35.73 17.56 7.40
CA ALA A 543 36.71 16.62 7.90
C ALA A 543 37.14 17.01 9.33
N LEU A 544 37.44 16.01 10.15
CA LEU A 544 37.81 16.16 11.55
C LEU A 544 39.16 15.49 11.81
N TRP A 545 40.02 16.21 12.54
CA TRP A 545 41.25 15.67 13.09
C TRP A 545 41.27 15.86 14.60
N ASN A 546 41.29 14.75 15.36
CA ASN A 546 41.61 14.83 16.78
C ASN A 546 43.13 14.87 16.94
N TRP A 547 43.62 15.78 17.77
CA TRP A 547 45.06 15.92 17.99
C TRP A 547 45.62 14.66 18.64
N GLY A 548 46.65 14.08 18.03
CA GLY A 548 47.26 12.80 18.43
C GLY A 548 46.85 11.63 17.55
N ASP A 549 45.79 11.76 16.76
CA ASP A 549 45.42 10.77 15.75
C ASP A 549 46.32 10.90 14.52
N ASN A 550 46.69 9.77 13.91
CA ASN A 550 47.49 9.72 12.69
C ASN A 550 46.64 9.88 11.41
N GLN A 551 45.32 10.03 11.52
CA GLN A 551 44.42 10.11 10.38
C GLN A 551 43.38 11.21 10.57
N ILE A 552 42.98 11.81 9.44
CA ILE A 552 41.84 12.73 9.36
C ILE A 552 40.63 11.89 8.95
N THR A 553 39.54 12.02 9.69
CA THR A 553 38.30 11.26 9.47
C THR A 553 37.21 12.17 8.93
N PHE A 554 36.38 11.67 8.02
CA PHE A 554 35.11 12.31 7.69
C PHE A 554 34.06 11.84 8.70
N PRO A 555 33.45 12.72 9.50
CA PRO A 555 32.60 12.33 10.61
C PRO A 555 31.34 11.54 10.22
N THR A 556 30.95 11.49 8.94
CA THR A 556 29.61 11.02 8.56
C THR A 556 29.54 10.42 7.14
N GLU A 557 29.19 9.13 7.02
CA GLU A 557 28.71 8.52 5.76
C GLU A 557 27.21 8.82 5.50
N ASN A 558 26.44 9.12 6.56
CA ASN A 558 24.97 9.27 6.53
C ASN A 558 24.45 10.72 6.62
N SER A 559 25.33 11.73 6.66
CA SER A 559 24.88 13.13 6.79
C SER A 559 24.76 13.84 5.44
N LEU A 560 23.92 14.86 5.40
CA LEU A 560 23.76 15.78 4.27
C LEU A 560 25.08 16.54 3.91
N LEU A 561 26.08 16.52 4.80
CA LEU A 561 27.40 17.12 4.59
C LEU A 561 28.37 16.23 3.83
N HIS A 562 28.09 14.93 3.69
CA HIS A 562 28.93 14.02 2.92
C HIS A 562 28.91 14.40 1.42
N LYS A 563 30.09 14.63 0.82
CA LYS A 563 30.25 15.11 -0.58
C LYS A 563 29.67 16.51 -0.85
N THR A 564 29.40 17.29 0.19
CA THR A 564 29.01 18.70 0.05
C THR A 564 30.20 19.59 0.38
N GLY A 565 30.73 20.30 -0.61
CA GLY A 565 31.88 21.19 -0.41
C GLY A 565 31.62 22.26 0.67
N VAL A 566 32.46 22.24 1.70
CA VAL A 566 32.39 23.15 2.85
C VAL A 566 33.22 24.38 2.53
N MET A 567 32.56 25.52 2.36
CA MET A 567 33.20 26.77 1.93
C MET A 567 33.72 27.57 3.13
N SER A 568 32.99 27.58 4.23
CA SER A 568 33.38 28.29 5.45
C SER A 568 32.90 27.56 6.69
N ILE A 569 33.63 27.71 7.79
CA ILE A 569 33.37 26.95 9.01
C ILE A 569 33.65 27.79 10.26
N THR A 570 32.77 27.65 11.25
CA THR A 570 32.99 28.16 12.61
C THR A 570 32.24 27.28 13.61
N GLY A 571 32.33 27.58 14.89
CA GLY A 571 31.55 26.89 15.91
C GLY A 571 31.07 27.83 17.00
N ASP A 572 30.08 27.37 17.76
CA ASP A 572 29.55 28.09 18.92
C ASP A 572 30.19 27.63 20.23
N SER A 573 29.81 28.30 21.32
CA SER A 573 30.26 27.99 22.68
C SER A 573 29.75 26.65 23.22
N ASN A 574 28.72 26.05 22.59
CA ASN A 574 28.14 24.77 22.96
C ASN A 574 28.83 23.57 22.28
N GLY A 575 29.75 23.85 21.34
CA GLY A 575 30.46 22.86 20.53
C GLY A 575 29.68 22.39 19.31
N GLN A 576 28.66 23.13 18.88
CA GLN A 576 28.03 22.97 17.57
C GLN A 576 28.97 23.54 16.50
N VAL A 577 29.13 22.81 15.41
CA VAL A 577 29.86 23.26 14.23
C VAL A 577 28.88 23.85 13.23
N TRP A 578 29.16 25.05 12.76
CA TRP A 578 28.37 25.77 11.76
C TRP A 578 29.18 25.84 10.46
N VAL A 579 28.54 25.47 9.36
CA VAL A 579 29.22 25.19 8.08
C VAL A 579 28.47 25.87 6.94
N GLY A 580 29.11 26.85 6.29
CA GLY A 580 28.62 27.47 5.07
C GLY A 580 28.99 26.63 3.84
N THR A 581 28.01 26.34 2.98
CA THR A 581 28.21 25.54 1.77
C THR A 581 27.63 26.24 0.53
N GLY A 582 27.74 25.60 -0.64
CA GLY A 582 27.01 26.02 -1.85
C GLY A 582 25.51 25.66 -1.85
N LYS A 583 25.03 24.93 -0.83
CA LYS A 583 23.66 24.40 -0.73
C LYS A 583 22.88 24.87 0.50
N GLY A 584 23.42 25.83 1.25
CA GLY A 584 22.86 26.31 2.51
C GLY A 584 23.88 26.35 3.65
N LEU A 585 23.39 26.71 4.83
CA LEU A 585 24.10 26.68 6.10
C LEU A 585 23.78 25.37 6.81
N PHE A 586 24.79 24.62 7.21
CA PHE A 586 24.62 23.42 8.00
C PHE A 586 25.00 23.67 9.44
N SER A 587 24.23 23.12 10.37
CA SER A 587 24.67 22.92 11.75
C SER A 587 24.97 21.44 11.96
N PHE A 588 26.08 21.13 12.61
CA PHE A 588 26.49 19.77 12.94
C PHE A 588 26.91 19.64 14.40
N ASN A 589 26.30 18.67 15.09
CA ASN A 589 26.64 18.37 16.47
C ASN A 589 27.39 17.05 16.55
N ALA A 590 28.69 17.12 16.86
CA ALA A 590 29.55 15.94 16.93
C ALA A 590 29.20 14.99 18.10
N LYS A 591 28.43 15.42 19.11
CA LYS A 591 28.04 14.56 20.25
C LYS A 591 26.81 13.72 19.94
N THR A 592 25.85 14.27 19.20
CA THR A 592 24.59 13.60 18.85
C THR A 592 24.59 13.03 17.44
N ASP A 593 25.64 13.30 16.66
CA ASP A 593 25.73 12.97 15.23
C ASP A 593 24.53 13.47 14.41
N SER A 594 24.02 14.64 14.77
CA SER A 594 22.87 15.27 14.13
C SER A 594 23.32 16.46 13.29
N SER A 595 22.86 16.51 12.03
CA SER A 595 23.06 17.63 11.13
C SER A 595 21.74 18.23 10.67
N PHE A 596 21.64 19.56 10.65
CA PHE A 596 20.50 20.28 10.08
C PHE A 596 20.97 21.19 8.95
N ASN A 597 20.18 21.30 7.89
CA ASN A 597 20.41 22.23 6.79
C ASN A 597 19.42 23.38 6.89
N PHE A 598 19.92 24.60 6.72
CA PHE A 598 19.16 25.83 6.61
C PHE A 598 19.45 26.47 5.26
N ARG A 599 18.41 26.95 4.59
CA ARG A 599 18.44 27.47 3.23
C ARG A 599 17.86 28.88 3.17
N ALA A 600 17.82 29.46 1.99
CA ALA A 600 17.22 30.78 1.74
C ALA A 600 15.75 30.80 2.17
N GLU A 601 15.08 29.65 2.05
CA GLU A 601 13.70 29.45 2.49
C GLU A 601 13.55 29.49 4.03
N ASP A 602 14.64 29.29 4.78
CA ASP A 602 14.72 29.38 6.25
C ASP A 602 15.09 30.79 6.75
N GLY A 603 15.13 31.78 5.86
CA GLY A 603 15.48 33.14 6.21
C GLY A 603 16.91 33.57 5.84
N LEU A 604 17.69 32.70 5.20
CA LEU A 604 19.03 33.07 4.74
C LEU A 604 18.98 33.99 3.52
N PRO A 605 19.92 34.95 3.37
CA PRO A 605 19.98 35.79 2.18
C PRO A 605 20.35 35.04 0.91
N SER A 606 21.13 33.96 1.00
CA SER A 606 21.51 33.11 -0.13
C SER A 606 21.88 31.71 0.33
N ASN A 607 21.64 30.71 -0.54
CA ASN A 607 22.12 29.33 -0.36
C ASN A 607 23.62 29.17 -0.63
N SER A 608 24.23 30.16 -1.28
CA SER A 608 25.64 30.12 -1.65
C SER A 608 26.47 30.95 -0.67
N PHE A 609 27.23 30.27 0.17
CA PHE A 609 28.15 30.87 1.12
C PHE A 609 29.49 31.19 0.47
N SER A 610 30.18 32.17 1.02
CA SER A 610 31.51 32.54 0.54
C SER A 610 32.58 31.78 1.32
N ILE A 611 33.68 31.50 0.63
CA ILE A 611 34.83 30.81 1.21
C ILE A 611 35.53 31.73 2.22
N PHE A 612 35.98 31.20 3.35
CA PHE A 612 36.68 31.94 4.44
C PHE A 612 35.86 33.04 5.13
N ALA A 613 34.57 33.15 4.85
CA ALA A 613 33.73 34.21 5.39
C ALA A 613 32.85 33.67 6.53
N ALA A 614 33.48 33.19 7.59
CA ALA A 614 32.80 32.78 8.83
C ALA A 614 33.50 33.38 10.04
N LEU A 615 32.73 33.81 11.03
CA LEU A 615 33.24 34.40 12.27
C LEU A 615 32.26 34.14 13.41
N THR A 616 32.75 33.64 14.54
CA THR A 616 32.04 33.72 15.82
C THR A 616 32.52 34.96 16.54
N ALA A 617 31.64 35.95 16.69
CA ALA A 617 31.95 37.22 17.32
C ALA A 617 32.04 37.09 18.85
N SER A 618 32.67 38.08 19.49
CA SER A 618 32.88 38.12 20.95
C SER A 618 31.59 38.17 21.77
N ASP A 619 30.48 38.59 21.15
CA ASP A 619 29.13 38.59 21.75
C ASP A 619 28.39 37.25 21.60
N GLY A 620 29.00 36.24 20.97
CA GLY A 620 28.42 34.92 20.73
C GLY A 620 27.59 34.79 19.45
N HIS A 621 27.33 35.87 18.72
CA HIS A 621 26.66 35.79 17.41
C HIS A 621 27.61 35.24 16.36
N ILE A 622 27.01 34.53 15.40
CA ILE A 622 27.74 33.95 14.29
C ILE A 622 27.46 34.74 13.02
N TRP A 623 28.53 35.10 12.32
CA TRP A 623 28.52 35.83 11.07
C TRP A 623 29.02 34.95 9.94
N PHE A 624 28.28 34.95 8.84
CA PHE A 624 28.70 34.33 7.60
C PHE A 624 28.59 35.30 6.42
N GLY A 625 29.50 35.18 5.47
CA GLY A 625 29.43 35.86 4.18
C GLY A 625 28.71 34.99 3.17
N THR A 626 27.75 35.58 2.45
CA THR A 626 27.02 34.90 1.37
C THR A 626 27.23 35.62 0.03
N ALA A 627 26.76 35.00 -1.04
CA ALA A 627 26.71 35.63 -2.36
C ALA A 627 25.77 36.86 -2.43
N LYS A 628 24.94 37.10 -1.40
CA LYS A 628 24.01 38.24 -1.30
C LYS A 628 24.18 39.01 0.02
N GLY A 629 25.42 39.24 0.44
CA GLY A 629 25.75 39.99 1.66
C GLY A 629 25.98 39.10 2.89
N PRO A 630 26.24 39.70 4.06
CA PRO A 630 26.46 38.95 5.28
C PRO A 630 25.14 38.49 5.90
N VAL A 631 25.20 37.42 6.67
CA VAL A 631 24.13 36.95 7.54
C VAL A 631 24.66 36.81 8.96
N VAL A 632 23.86 37.24 9.93
CA VAL A 632 24.15 37.11 11.36
C VAL A 632 23.00 36.40 12.06
N PHE A 633 23.33 35.55 13.02
CA PHE A 633 22.34 34.88 13.86
C PHE A 633 22.90 34.56 15.24
N ASP A 634 21.99 34.38 16.17
CA ASP A 634 22.27 33.84 17.50
C ASP A 634 22.11 32.30 17.43
N PRO A 635 23.18 31.51 17.63
CA PRO A 635 23.13 30.06 17.48
C PRO A 635 22.11 29.40 18.42
N ASP A 636 21.84 29.96 19.60
CA ASP A 636 20.87 29.40 20.56
C ASP A 636 19.41 29.61 20.13
N LYS A 637 19.17 30.56 19.22
CA LYS A 637 17.84 30.86 18.66
C LYS A 637 17.53 30.08 17.39
N VAL A 638 18.55 29.55 16.70
CA VAL A 638 18.35 28.75 15.49
C VAL A 638 17.87 27.35 15.87
N LYS A 639 16.65 26.99 15.43
CA LYS A 639 16.05 25.69 15.69
C LYS A 639 15.55 25.07 14.38
N PRO A 640 15.72 23.75 14.19
CA PRO A 640 15.17 23.07 13.02
C PRO A 640 13.65 23.16 13.01
N TYR A 641 13.05 23.08 11.82
CA TYR A 641 11.61 23.06 11.68
C TYR A 641 11.00 21.84 12.41
N PRO A 642 10.16 22.05 13.43
CA PRO A 642 9.81 20.98 14.38
C PRO A 642 8.64 20.11 13.92
N TYR A 643 8.05 20.38 12.75
CA TYR A 643 6.87 19.66 12.26
C TYR A 643 7.21 18.79 11.06
N GLY A 644 6.81 17.51 11.12
CA GLY A 644 6.89 16.60 9.98
C GLY A 644 5.60 16.63 9.14
N PRO A 645 5.68 16.50 7.80
CA PRO A 645 4.53 16.62 6.93
C PRO A 645 3.58 15.42 7.07
N PRO A 646 2.25 15.63 7.18
CA PRO A 646 1.26 14.55 7.12
C PRO A 646 1.29 13.81 5.77
N ILE A 647 0.97 12.51 5.79
CA ILE A 647 0.92 11.67 4.58
C ILE A 647 -0.50 11.60 3.99
N HIS A 648 -0.57 11.82 2.69
CA HIS A 648 -1.74 11.61 1.86
C HIS A 648 -1.49 10.52 0.81
N ILE A 649 -2.49 9.66 0.60
CA ILE A 649 -2.47 8.69 -0.51
C ILE A 649 -3.20 9.37 -1.66
N ASP A 650 -2.43 9.90 -2.60
CA ASP A 650 -2.92 10.68 -3.73
C ASP A 650 -3.55 9.78 -4.79
N GLU A 651 -2.97 8.60 -5.02
CA GLU A 651 -3.52 7.60 -5.94
C GLU A 651 -3.31 6.19 -5.38
N PHE A 652 -4.34 5.35 -5.48
CA PHE A 652 -4.24 3.92 -5.20
C PHE A 652 -4.82 3.15 -6.39
N LYS A 653 -4.02 2.26 -7.00
CA LYS A 653 -4.42 1.41 -8.11
C LYS A 653 -4.37 -0.05 -7.74
N ILE A 654 -5.36 -0.80 -8.23
CA ILE A 654 -5.46 -2.25 -8.15
C ILE A 654 -5.45 -2.77 -9.58
N ASP A 655 -4.44 -3.56 -9.94
CA ASP A 655 -4.27 -4.08 -11.31
C ASP A 655 -4.29 -2.96 -12.38
N ASN A 656 -3.60 -1.84 -12.09
CA ASN A 656 -3.56 -0.59 -12.86
C ASN A 656 -4.86 0.24 -12.94
N GLU A 657 -5.95 -0.23 -12.35
CA GLU A 657 -7.20 0.52 -12.29
C GLU A 657 -7.31 1.33 -10.98
N PRO A 658 -7.73 2.61 -11.02
CA PRO A 658 -7.91 3.42 -9.82
C PRO A 658 -8.94 2.81 -8.86
N TYR A 659 -8.60 2.74 -7.58
CA TYR A 659 -9.54 2.33 -6.53
C TYR A 659 -10.63 3.39 -6.33
N ARG A 660 -11.89 3.00 -6.57
CA ARG A 660 -13.07 3.88 -6.44
C ARG A 660 -13.96 3.54 -5.23
N GLY A 661 -13.40 2.94 -4.17
CA GLY A 661 -14.17 2.61 -2.98
C GLY A 661 -14.44 3.82 -2.09
N THR A 662 -15.48 3.73 -1.25
CA THR A 662 -15.82 4.69 -0.20
C THR A 662 -15.70 4.01 1.16
N PRO A 663 -14.83 4.49 2.08
CA PRO A 663 -13.94 5.65 1.94
C PRO A 663 -12.84 5.47 0.89
N VAL A 664 -12.41 6.59 0.29
CA VAL A 664 -11.24 6.65 -0.59
C VAL A 664 -9.99 6.17 0.15
N ALA A 665 -8.96 5.74 -0.60
CA ALA A 665 -7.77 5.11 -0.02
C ALA A 665 -7.09 5.94 1.09
N SER A 666 -7.05 7.27 0.94
CA SER A 666 -6.49 8.16 1.96
C SER A 666 -7.29 8.14 3.28
N GLU A 667 -8.59 7.87 3.26
CA GLU A 667 -9.44 7.88 4.46
C GLU A 667 -9.76 6.46 4.96
N ALA A 668 -9.46 5.44 4.16
CA ALA A 668 -9.66 4.06 4.54
C ALA A 668 -8.68 3.63 5.64
N THR A 669 -9.21 3.01 6.70
CA THR A 669 -8.40 2.31 7.71
C THR A 669 -8.12 0.87 7.30
N ARG A 670 -9.03 0.29 6.51
CA ARG A 670 -8.98 -1.09 6.03
C ARG A 670 -9.57 -1.24 4.64
N ILE A 671 -8.86 -1.93 3.76
CA ILE A 671 -9.33 -2.31 2.42
C ILE A 671 -9.23 -3.84 2.29
N ASN A 672 -10.35 -4.46 1.91
CA ASN A 672 -10.41 -5.90 1.64
C ASN A 672 -10.37 -6.14 0.13
N LEU A 673 -9.45 -6.99 -0.31
CA LEU A 673 -9.17 -7.29 -1.70
C LEU A 673 -9.52 -8.74 -2.02
N ALA A 674 -9.93 -8.99 -3.25
CA ALA A 674 -10.11 -10.35 -3.76
C ALA A 674 -8.75 -11.02 -4.01
N HIS A 675 -8.72 -12.36 -4.07
CA HIS A 675 -7.48 -13.12 -4.25
C HIS A 675 -6.70 -12.80 -5.53
N PHE A 676 -7.37 -12.27 -6.55
CA PHE A 676 -6.76 -11.88 -7.83
C PHE A 676 -6.30 -10.41 -7.85
N GLN A 677 -6.74 -9.59 -6.89
CA GLN A 677 -6.41 -8.17 -6.77
C GLN A 677 -5.12 -8.02 -5.95
N ASN A 678 -4.01 -8.47 -6.51
CA ASN A 678 -2.74 -8.59 -5.79
C ASN A 678 -1.59 -7.77 -6.40
N ASN A 679 -1.85 -6.98 -7.44
CA ASN A 679 -0.94 -5.94 -7.91
C ASN A 679 -1.43 -4.59 -7.42
N LEU A 680 -0.66 -3.99 -6.51
CA LEU A 680 -1.05 -2.78 -5.80
C LEU A 680 -0.03 -1.67 -6.09
N SER A 681 -0.52 -0.50 -6.47
CA SER A 681 0.31 0.68 -6.66
C SER A 681 -0.20 1.84 -5.83
N PHE A 682 0.68 2.49 -5.07
CA PHE A 682 0.36 3.61 -4.19
C PHE A 682 1.22 4.82 -4.56
N ARG A 683 0.59 5.93 -4.98
CA ARG A 683 1.26 7.22 -5.11
C ARG A 683 1.08 7.99 -3.81
N LEU A 684 2.19 8.22 -3.11
CA LEU A 684 2.18 8.87 -1.80
C LEU A 684 2.66 10.31 -1.91
N LYS A 685 2.03 11.19 -1.13
CA LYS A 685 2.42 12.59 -1.00
C LYS A 685 2.57 12.97 0.47
N ALA A 686 3.69 13.61 0.80
CA ALA A 686 3.88 14.33 2.04
C ALA A 686 3.35 15.75 1.85
N VAL A 687 2.24 16.06 2.51
CA VAL A 687 1.56 17.36 2.40
C VAL A 687 2.23 18.31 3.38
N GLY A 688 2.81 19.39 2.87
CA GLY A 688 3.53 20.34 3.69
C GLY A 688 3.99 21.54 2.88
N PHE A 689 4.31 22.63 3.55
CA PHE A 689 4.74 23.87 2.90
C PHE A 689 6.18 24.26 3.29
N TYR A 690 6.82 23.44 4.11
CA TYR A 690 8.22 23.61 4.45
C TYR A 690 9.07 22.72 3.54
N LEU A 691 9.65 23.31 2.49
CA LEU A 691 10.51 22.63 1.50
C LEU A 691 9.94 21.28 1.01
N PRO A 692 8.69 21.25 0.50
CA PRO A 692 7.99 20.01 0.24
C PRO A 692 8.63 19.13 -0.83
N GLU A 693 9.31 19.72 -1.81
CA GLU A 693 10.07 19.01 -2.86
C GLU A 693 11.21 18.14 -2.31
N PHE A 694 11.76 18.52 -1.16
CA PHE A 694 12.87 17.82 -0.51
C PHE A 694 12.41 16.96 0.68
N SER A 695 11.10 16.87 0.92
CA SER A 695 10.56 15.97 1.93
C SER A 695 10.65 14.53 1.45
N THR A 696 10.88 13.61 2.37
CA THR A 696 10.95 12.16 2.09
C THR A 696 9.81 11.43 2.77
N ILE A 697 9.47 10.26 2.25
CA ILE A 697 8.44 9.39 2.81
C ILE A 697 9.10 8.09 3.22
N ARG A 698 8.98 7.74 4.49
CA ARG A 698 9.37 6.42 4.99
C ARG A 698 8.16 5.50 4.96
N TYR A 699 8.30 4.35 4.33
CA TYR A 699 7.23 3.36 4.28
C TYR A 699 7.75 1.95 4.55
N ARG A 700 6.83 1.06 4.95
CA ARG A 700 7.05 -0.39 4.94
C ARG A 700 5.73 -1.14 4.88
N LEU A 701 5.72 -2.28 4.22
CA LEU A 701 4.61 -3.23 4.27
C LEU A 701 4.89 -4.32 5.30
N LYS A 702 4.32 -4.18 6.51
CA LYS A 702 4.43 -5.23 7.54
C LYS A 702 3.87 -6.55 7.04
N ASN A 703 4.54 -7.64 7.39
CA ASN A 703 4.35 -9.01 6.90
C ASN A 703 4.83 -9.26 5.46
N TYR A 704 5.54 -8.31 4.85
CA TYR A 704 6.26 -8.49 3.57
C TYR A 704 7.71 -7.99 3.69
N GLU A 705 7.92 -6.81 4.25
CA GLU A 705 9.22 -6.18 4.49
C GLU A 705 9.60 -6.17 5.98
N LYS A 706 10.92 -6.14 6.27
CA LYS A 706 11.45 -6.02 7.64
C LYS A 706 11.83 -4.59 8.00
N ASP A 707 12.56 -3.93 7.11
CA ASP A 707 13.13 -2.61 7.33
C ASP A 707 12.32 -1.52 6.63
N TRP A 708 12.48 -0.27 7.09
CA TRP A 708 11.87 0.90 6.45
C TRP A 708 12.57 1.21 5.12
N GLN A 709 11.78 1.53 4.11
CA GLN A 709 12.23 2.06 2.83
C GLN A 709 12.01 3.58 2.79
N GLU A 710 12.84 4.28 2.05
CA GLU A 710 12.70 5.72 1.79
C GLU A 710 12.24 5.94 0.33
N LEU A 711 11.38 6.93 0.14
CA LEU A 711 10.76 7.31 -1.12
C LEU A 711 10.76 8.83 -1.24
N GLU A 712 11.00 9.36 -2.44
CA GLU A 712 10.86 10.80 -2.68
C GLU A 712 9.38 11.22 -2.68
N ASN A 713 9.09 12.48 -2.38
CA ASN A 713 7.73 12.98 -2.31
C ASN A 713 7.04 12.92 -3.69
N GLY A 714 5.89 12.24 -3.78
CA GLY A 714 5.12 12.11 -5.02
C GLY A 714 5.43 10.86 -5.85
N GLU A 715 6.41 10.05 -5.45
CA GLU A 715 6.70 8.80 -6.15
C GLU A 715 5.67 7.69 -5.86
N THR A 716 5.71 6.64 -6.70
CA THR A 716 4.77 5.52 -6.65
C THR A 716 5.47 4.25 -6.16
N ILE A 717 4.90 3.62 -5.14
CA ILE A 717 5.29 2.30 -4.64
C ILE A 717 4.51 1.25 -5.40
N ASN A 718 5.18 0.21 -5.90
CA ASN A 718 4.56 -0.88 -6.65
C ASN A 718 4.83 -2.22 -5.96
N TYR A 719 3.76 -2.94 -5.62
CA TYR A 719 3.82 -4.31 -5.13
C TYR A 719 3.22 -5.25 -6.18
N HIS A 720 4.00 -6.25 -6.58
CA HIS A 720 3.61 -7.23 -7.58
C HIS A 720 3.29 -8.57 -6.93
N GLN A 721 2.16 -9.17 -7.31
CA GLN A 721 1.77 -10.52 -6.93
C GLN A 721 1.83 -10.82 -5.42
N LEU A 722 1.28 -9.94 -4.59
CA LEU A 722 1.25 -10.15 -3.15
C LEU A 722 0.51 -11.45 -2.80
N PRO A 723 1.08 -12.33 -1.95
CA PRO A 723 0.40 -13.53 -1.48
C PRO A 723 -0.88 -13.18 -0.70
N PRO A 724 -1.90 -14.06 -0.66
CA PRO A 724 -3.05 -13.88 0.22
C PRO A 724 -2.63 -13.76 1.68
N GLY A 725 -3.09 -12.73 2.37
CA GLY A 725 -2.64 -12.38 3.71
C GLY A 725 -3.17 -11.05 4.20
N ALA A 726 -2.90 -10.76 5.48
CA ALA A 726 -3.15 -9.45 6.09
C ALA A 726 -1.83 -8.67 6.18
N TYR A 727 -1.83 -7.49 5.59
CA TYR A 727 -0.69 -6.57 5.54
C TYR A 727 -1.07 -5.24 6.17
N GLN A 728 -0.06 -4.52 6.68
CA GLN A 728 -0.22 -3.15 7.15
C GLN A 728 0.82 -2.29 6.45
N LEU A 729 0.35 -1.36 5.61
CA LEU A 729 1.20 -0.35 4.99
C LEU A 729 1.36 0.79 5.99
N GLU A 730 2.54 0.88 6.59
CA GLU A 730 2.91 1.97 7.48
C GLU A 730 3.68 3.02 6.69
N MET A 731 3.28 4.28 6.83
CA MET A 731 3.86 5.39 6.09
C MET A 731 4.03 6.60 7.01
N VAL A 732 5.14 7.32 6.89
CA VAL A 732 5.37 8.55 7.64
C VAL A 732 6.15 9.54 6.77
N GLY A 733 5.71 10.80 6.78
CA GLY A 733 6.39 11.88 6.08
C GLY A 733 7.51 12.41 6.95
N VAL A 734 8.66 12.70 6.34
CA VAL A 734 9.85 13.20 7.01
C VAL A 734 10.26 14.50 6.31
N ASN A 735 10.39 15.57 7.09
CA ASN A 735 10.83 16.86 6.55
C ASN A 735 12.34 16.85 6.23
N THR A 736 12.85 17.95 5.66
CA THR A 736 14.27 18.12 5.30
C THR A 736 15.23 18.08 6.49
N ASN A 737 14.75 18.34 7.71
CA ASN A 737 15.51 18.26 8.95
C ASN A 737 15.47 16.86 9.59
N GLY A 738 14.81 15.88 8.97
CA GLY A 738 14.69 14.51 9.49
C GLY A 738 13.59 14.33 10.53
N VAL A 739 12.72 15.32 10.74
CA VAL A 739 11.59 15.23 11.69
C VAL A 739 10.43 14.50 11.02
N ALA A 740 9.99 13.41 11.65
CA ALA A 740 8.88 12.59 11.20
C ALA A 740 7.52 13.17 11.63
N GLY A 741 6.54 13.11 10.75
CA GLY A 741 5.15 13.51 10.99
C GLY A 741 4.35 12.41 11.70
N THR A 742 3.02 12.54 11.67
CA THR A 742 2.12 11.52 12.20
C THR A 742 2.11 10.29 11.29
N PRO A 743 2.36 9.08 11.83
CA PRO A 743 2.37 7.86 11.03
C PRO A 743 0.94 7.51 10.58
N LYS A 744 0.80 7.13 9.32
CA LYS A 744 -0.44 6.65 8.72
C LYS A 744 -0.35 5.15 8.47
N ILE A 745 -1.39 4.42 8.89
CA ILE A 745 -1.43 2.95 8.79
C ILE A 745 -2.67 2.55 7.99
N LEU A 746 -2.46 1.84 6.88
CA LEU A 746 -3.53 1.27 6.06
C LEU A 746 -3.49 -0.26 6.13
N SER A 747 -4.58 -0.87 6.60
CA SER A 747 -4.70 -2.34 6.67
C SER A 747 -5.21 -2.91 5.34
N LEU A 748 -4.44 -3.80 4.73
CA LEU A 748 -4.77 -4.45 3.46
C LEU A 748 -5.00 -5.94 3.70
N VAL A 749 -6.16 -6.48 3.30
CA VAL A 749 -6.47 -7.91 3.46
C VAL A 749 -6.76 -8.54 2.10
N ILE A 750 -5.83 -9.35 1.60
CA ILE A 750 -6.00 -10.12 0.36
C ILE A 750 -6.59 -11.48 0.73
N ASN A 751 -7.86 -11.68 0.37
CA ASN A 751 -8.58 -12.91 0.73
C ASN A 751 -8.03 -14.12 -0.03
N PRO A 752 -7.92 -15.32 0.60
CA PRO A 752 -7.54 -16.53 -0.12
C PRO A 752 -8.64 -16.98 -1.11
N PRO A 753 -8.27 -17.61 -2.23
CA PRO A 753 -9.23 -18.16 -3.18
C PRO A 753 -10.17 -19.18 -2.51
N TRP A 754 -11.38 -19.31 -3.03
CA TRP A 754 -12.39 -20.20 -2.44
C TRP A 754 -11.96 -21.67 -2.42
N TRP A 755 -11.16 -22.12 -3.40
CA TRP A 755 -10.61 -23.49 -3.45
C TRP A 755 -9.51 -23.76 -2.41
N GLN A 756 -8.92 -22.71 -1.82
CA GLN A 756 -7.95 -22.87 -0.73
C GLN A 756 -8.63 -22.93 0.65
N ARG A 757 -9.93 -22.65 0.73
CA ARG A 757 -10.70 -22.70 1.98
C ARG A 757 -10.96 -24.14 2.42
N TRP A 758 -11.09 -24.35 3.74
CA TRP A 758 -11.17 -25.69 4.34
C TRP A 758 -12.40 -26.48 3.88
N TRP A 759 -13.54 -25.84 3.66
CA TRP A 759 -14.78 -26.52 3.24
C TRP A 759 -14.65 -27.15 1.85
N PHE A 760 -13.93 -26.50 0.92
CA PHE A 760 -13.71 -27.03 -0.42
C PHE A 760 -12.70 -28.17 -0.40
N ARG A 761 -11.62 -28.05 0.39
CA ARG A 761 -10.70 -29.16 0.62
C ARG A 761 -11.43 -30.37 1.22
N ALA A 762 -12.32 -30.13 2.19
CA ALA A 762 -13.15 -31.17 2.78
C ALA A 762 -14.12 -31.79 1.76
N SER A 763 -14.75 -31.01 0.89
CA SER A 763 -15.65 -31.54 -0.14
C SER A 763 -14.92 -32.38 -1.18
N VAL A 764 -13.71 -31.97 -1.60
CA VAL A 764 -12.87 -32.76 -2.51
C VAL A 764 -12.46 -34.09 -1.85
N ILE A 765 -12.04 -34.07 -0.58
CA ILE A 765 -11.73 -35.28 0.19
C ILE A 765 -12.95 -36.20 0.29
N LEU A 766 -14.13 -35.64 0.60
CA LEU A 766 -15.37 -36.39 0.74
C LEU A 766 -15.83 -36.99 -0.60
N THR A 767 -15.64 -36.26 -1.69
CA THR A 767 -15.91 -36.75 -3.04
C THR A 767 -14.96 -37.88 -3.42
N ALA A 768 -13.67 -37.76 -3.08
CA ALA A 768 -12.69 -38.82 -3.29
C ALA A 768 -13.02 -40.08 -2.47
N ILE A 769 -13.40 -39.92 -1.19
CA ILE A 769 -13.86 -41.02 -0.33
C ILE A 769 -15.13 -41.67 -0.91
N SER A 770 -16.07 -40.87 -1.39
CA SER A 770 -17.31 -41.36 -2.02
C SER A 770 -17.01 -42.15 -3.30
N LEU A 771 -16.11 -41.67 -4.15
CA LEU A 771 -15.67 -42.39 -5.36
C LEU A 771 -14.96 -43.70 -5.02
N ILE A 772 -14.06 -43.70 -4.03
CA ILE A 772 -13.40 -44.91 -3.53
C ILE A 772 -14.44 -45.89 -2.99
N TYR A 773 -15.40 -45.42 -2.20
CA TYR A 773 -16.48 -46.23 -1.66
C TYR A 773 -17.38 -46.80 -2.77
N LEU A 774 -17.71 -46.02 -3.79
CA LEU A 774 -18.51 -46.46 -4.95
C LEU A 774 -17.75 -47.49 -5.78
N ALA A 775 -16.46 -47.27 -6.06
CA ALA A 775 -15.60 -48.23 -6.75
C ALA A 775 -15.47 -49.53 -5.95
N PHE A 776 -15.29 -49.44 -4.64
CA PHE A 776 -15.25 -50.59 -3.74
C PHE A 776 -16.58 -51.33 -3.69
N ARG A 777 -17.71 -50.63 -3.59
CA ARG A 777 -19.07 -51.21 -3.67
C ARG A 777 -19.32 -51.90 -5.01
N PHE A 778 -18.87 -51.29 -6.11
CA PHE A 778 -18.97 -51.88 -7.45
C PHE A 778 -18.13 -53.17 -7.55
N TYR A 779 -16.88 -53.15 -7.07
CA TYR A 779 -16.02 -54.31 -6.98
C TYR A 779 -16.66 -55.45 -6.16
N LEU A 780 -17.15 -55.14 -4.95
CA LEU A 780 -17.81 -56.13 -4.08
C LEU A 780 -19.06 -56.73 -4.73
N ARG A 781 -19.91 -55.90 -5.37
CA ARG A 781 -21.10 -56.39 -6.08
C ARG A 781 -20.75 -57.29 -7.26
N ARG A 782 -19.71 -56.94 -8.02
CA ARG A 782 -19.23 -57.78 -9.12
C ARG A 782 -18.77 -59.15 -8.61
N LYS A 783 -18.01 -59.16 -7.52
CA LYS A 783 -17.49 -60.39 -6.90
C LYS A 783 -18.59 -61.28 -6.30
N LEU A 784 -19.60 -60.69 -5.66
CA LEU A 784 -20.75 -61.41 -5.12
C LEU A 784 -21.58 -62.11 -6.20
N ARG A 785 -21.80 -61.45 -7.35
CA ARG A 785 -22.55 -62.04 -8.48
C ARG A 785 -21.83 -63.23 -9.10
N GLU A 786 -20.51 -63.20 -9.14
CA GLU A 786 -19.70 -64.29 -9.67
C GLU A 786 -19.81 -65.54 -8.77
N GLN A 787 -19.77 -65.36 -7.45
CA GLN A 787 -19.97 -66.44 -6.48
C GLN A 787 -21.36 -67.09 -6.59
N GLN A 788 -22.41 -66.28 -6.79
CA GLN A 788 -23.79 -66.80 -6.96
C GLN A 788 -23.94 -67.70 -8.18
N ARG A 789 -23.35 -67.33 -9.33
CA ARG A 789 -23.43 -68.13 -10.57
C ARG A 789 -22.77 -69.50 -10.46
N ILE A 790 -21.66 -69.57 -9.71
CA ILE A 790 -20.94 -70.83 -9.49
C ILE A 790 -21.78 -71.76 -8.61
N PHE A 791 -22.39 -71.22 -7.55
CA PHE A 791 -23.23 -71.98 -6.64
C PHE A 791 -24.48 -72.56 -7.33
N GLU A 792 -25.15 -71.78 -8.20
CA GLU A 792 -26.32 -72.25 -8.95
C GLU A 792 -26.00 -73.43 -9.88
N ARG A 793 -24.84 -73.43 -10.55
CA ARG A 793 -24.40 -74.55 -11.40
C ARG A 793 -24.17 -75.84 -10.63
N GLN A 794 -23.58 -75.74 -9.43
CA GLN A 794 -23.35 -76.91 -8.58
C GLN A 794 -24.68 -77.52 -8.10
N LYS A 795 -25.66 -76.67 -7.78
CA LYS A 795 -26.99 -77.13 -7.35
C LYS A 795 -27.74 -77.88 -8.45
N ALA A 796 -27.74 -77.35 -9.68
CA ALA A 796 -28.40 -77.99 -10.82
C ALA A 796 -27.84 -79.38 -11.14
N LEU A 797 -26.51 -79.54 -11.11
CA LEU A 797 -25.86 -80.84 -11.33
C LEU A 797 -26.20 -81.87 -10.25
N GLN A 798 -26.37 -81.44 -8.99
CA GLN A 798 -26.69 -82.34 -7.90
C GLN A 798 -28.14 -82.82 -7.94
N GLU A 799 -29.07 -81.94 -8.33
CA GLU A 799 -30.49 -82.29 -8.50
C GLU A 799 -30.69 -83.33 -9.62
N GLU A 800 -29.94 -83.22 -10.72
CA GLU A 800 -29.97 -84.20 -11.80
C GLU A 800 -29.46 -85.58 -11.35
N ARG A 801 -28.33 -85.62 -10.63
CA ARG A 801 -27.78 -86.86 -10.06
C ARG A 801 -28.75 -87.53 -9.08
N ASN A 802 -29.41 -86.74 -8.24
CA ASN A 802 -30.36 -87.27 -7.26
C ASN A 802 -31.63 -87.83 -7.93
N ARG A 803 -32.11 -87.21 -9.04
CA ARG A 803 -33.25 -87.74 -9.80
C ARG A 803 -32.94 -89.11 -10.39
N ILE A 804 -31.75 -89.26 -10.98
CA ILE A 804 -31.32 -90.52 -11.62
C ILE A 804 -31.08 -91.62 -10.57
N ALA A 805 -30.51 -91.28 -9.41
CA ALA A 805 -30.32 -92.22 -8.32
C ALA A 805 -31.65 -92.76 -7.75
N ALA A 806 -32.70 -91.94 -7.73
CA ALA A 806 -34.03 -92.36 -7.28
C ALA A 806 -34.66 -93.37 -8.24
N GLU A 807 -34.62 -93.12 -9.55
CA GLU A 807 -35.17 -94.05 -10.56
C GLU A 807 -34.43 -95.40 -10.59
N LEU A 808 -33.11 -95.41 -10.36
CA LEU A 808 -32.30 -96.63 -10.21
C LEU A 808 -32.68 -97.46 -8.99
N HIS A 809 -33.00 -96.80 -7.88
CA HIS A 809 -33.41 -97.48 -6.65
C HIS A 809 -34.76 -98.17 -6.81
N ASP A 810 -35.70 -97.55 -7.53
CA ASP A 810 -37.06 -98.07 -7.72
C ASP A 810 -37.09 -99.34 -8.60
N ASP A 811 -36.36 -99.35 -9.73
CA ASP A 811 -36.35 -100.49 -10.67
C ASP A 811 -35.59 -101.72 -10.10
N LEU A 812 -34.47 -101.51 -9.40
CA LEU A 812 -33.74 -102.59 -8.72
C LEU A 812 -34.48 -103.11 -7.48
N GLY A 813 -35.09 -102.20 -6.72
CA GLY A 813 -35.87 -102.53 -5.53
C GLY A 813 -37.05 -103.45 -5.83
N ALA A 814 -37.77 -103.20 -6.93
CA ALA A 814 -38.89 -104.03 -7.36
C ALA A 814 -38.44 -105.47 -7.73
N GLY A 815 -37.37 -105.61 -8.52
CA GLY A 815 -36.89 -106.92 -8.97
C GLY A 815 -36.31 -107.77 -7.83
N LEU A 816 -35.53 -107.16 -6.92
CA LEU A 816 -34.99 -107.85 -5.74
C LEU A 816 -36.10 -108.30 -4.79
N SER A 817 -37.19 -107.53 -4.69
CA SER A 817 -38.35 -107.89 -3.88
C SER A 817 -39.06 -109.14 -4.42
N ILE A 818 -39.16 -109.29 -5.74
CA ILE A 818 -39.73 -110.50 -6.38
C ILE A 818 -38.84 -111.71 -6.11
N ILE A 819 -37.52 -111.58 -6.29
CA ILE A 819 -36.57 -112.66 -6.01
C ILE A 819 -36.67 -113.10 -4.55
N ARG A 820 -36.74 -112.14 -3.63
CA ARG A 820 -36.88 -112.41 -2.19
C ARG A 820 -38.21 -113.09 -1.87
N PHE A 821 -39.32 -112.59 -2.39
CA PHE A 821 -40.64 -113.20 -2.19
C PHE A 821 -40.68 -114.64 -2.70
N LEU A 822 -40.18 -114.88 -3.93
CA LEU A 822 -40.10 -116.21 -4.49
C LEU A 822 -39.17 -117.10 -3.66
N SER A 823 -38.03 -116.59 -3.20
CA SER A 823 -37.11 -117.34 -2.34
C SER A 823 -37.77 -117.77 -1.03
N ASP A 824 -38.52 -116.87 -0.37
CA ASP A 824 -39.29 -117.19 0.84
C ASP A 824 -40.40 -118.22 0.56
N ASP A 825 -41.16 -118.06 -0.53
CA ASP A 825 -42.20 -119.04 -0.93
C ASP A 825 -41.60 -120.42 -1.25
N THR A 826 -40.38 -120.45 -1.79
CA THR A 826 -39.65 -121.70 -2.08
C THR A 826 -39.14 -122.39 -0.81
N LEU A 827 -38.73 -121.61 0.19
CA LEU A 827 -38.25 -122.13 1.48
C LEU A 827 -39.39 -122.67 2.36
N GLN A 828 -40.64 -122.24 2.13
CA GLN A 828 -41.80 -122.62 2.94
C GLN A 828 -42.60 -123.82 2.40
N LYS A 829 -42.33 -124.33 1.19
CA LYS A 829 -43.09 -125.45 0.58
C LYS A 829 -42.20 -126.69 0.34
N GLU A 830 -42.51 -127.80 1.02
CA GLU A 830 -41.73 -129.06 1.00
C GLU A 830 -42.07 -130.03 -0.18
N GLU A 831 -42.94 -129.61 -1.10
CA GLU A 831 -43.34 -130.38 -2.29
C GLU A 831 -42.30 -130.25 -3.43
N PRO A 832 -41.60 -131.33 -3.84
CA PRO A 832 -40.44 -131.26 -4.73
C PRO A 832 -40.70 -130.64 -6.12
N GLY A 833 -41.94 -130.71 -6.60
CA GLY A 833 -42.35 -130.15 -7.90
C GLY A 833 -42.42 -128.62 -7.90
N ALA A 834 -42.91 -128.02 -6.81
CA ALA A 834 -43.01 -126.56 -6.67
C ALA A 834 -41.64 -125.91 -6.40
N PHE A 835 -40.75 -126.61 -5.69
CA PHE A 835 -39.39 -126.15 -5.40
C PHE A 835 -38.58 -125.87 -6.68
N ARG A 836 -38.53 -126.84 -7.61
CA ARG A 836 -37.83 -126.64 -8.89
C ARG A 836 -38.45 -125.54 -9.74
N GLN A 837 -39.77 -125.38 -9.69
CA GLN A 837 -40.48 -124.37 -10.47
C GLN A 837 -40.18 -122.96 -9.96
N ASN A 838 -40.15 -122.76 -8.64
CA ASN A 838 -39.82 -121.45 -8.06
C ASN A 838 -38.33 -121.12 -8.15
N ILE A 839 -37.41 -122.09 -8.00
CA ILE A 839 -35.97 -121.86 -8.28
C ILE A 839 -35.75 -121.45 -9.74
N SER A 840 -36.42 -122.11 -10.70
CA SER A 840 -36.37 -121.72 -12.11
C SER A 840 -36.89 -120.30 -12.31
N ARG A 841 -37.98 -119.90 -11.63
CA ARG A 841 -38.50 -118.53 -11.68
C ARG A 841 -37.54 -117.52 -11.06
N ILE A 842 -36.88 -117.84 -9.94
CA ILE A 842 -35.84 -117.00 -9.33
C ILE A 842 -34.67 -116.81 -10.29
N TYR A 843 -34.19 -117.88 -10.92
CA TYR A 843 -33.11 -117.81 -11.90
C TYR A 843 -33.49 -116.91 -13.08
N HIS A 844 -34.70 -117.09 -13.64
CA HIS A 844 -35.19 -116.22 -14.71
C HIS A 844 -35.36 -114.77 -14.27
N SER A 845 -35.92 -114.50 -13.09
CA SER A 845 -36.07 -113.13 -12.56
C SER A 845 -34.71 -112.47 -12.27
N ALA A 846 -33.72 -113.22 -11.76
CA ALA A 846 -32.37 -112.72 -11.55
C ALA A 846 -31.64 -112.44 -12.88
N GLY A 847 -31.81 -113.32 -13.87
CA GLY A 847 -31.30 -113.11 -15.23
C GLY A 847 -31.90 -111.86 -15.87
N GLU A 848 -33.22 -111.68 -15.78
CA GLU A 848 -33.90 -110.51 -16.33
C GLU A 848 -33.48 -109.20 -15.64
N LEU A 849 -33.21 -109.24 -14.33
CA LEU A 849 -32.70 -108.10 -13.56
C LEU A 849 -31.28 -107.70 -14.01
N LEU A 850 -30.39 -108.67 -14.18
CA LEU A 850 -29.03 -108.45 -14.63
C LEU A 850 -28.99 -107.93 -16.07
N GLU A 851 -29.84 -108.45 -16.96
CA GLU A 851 -29.96 -107.94 -18.33
C GLU A 851 -30.45 -106.48 -18.35
N LYS A 852 -31.50 -106.15 -17.59
CA LYS A 852 -31.97 -104.76 -17.47
C LYS A 852 -30.90 -103.83 -16.89
N MET A 853 -30.12 -104.29 -15.93
CA MET A 853 -29.00 -103.52 -15.36
C MET A 853 -27.89 -103.30 -16.39
N SER A 854 -27.56 -104.32 -17.18
CA SER A 854 -26.59 -104.22 -18.29
C SER A 854 -27.05 -103.24 -19.37
N ASP A 855 -28.31 -103.32 -19.81
CA ASP A 855 -28.88 -102.41 -20.81
C ASP A 855 -28.86 -100.94 -20.31
N ILE A 856 -29.08 -100.70 -19.01
CA ILE A 856 -29.00 -99.36 -18.40
C ILE A 856 -27.55 -98.88 -18.33
N ILE A 857 -26.59 -99.73 -17.91
CA ILE A 857 -25.17 -99.37 -17.87
C ILE A 857 -24.65 -99.04 -19.28
N TRP A 858 -25.02 -99.84 -20.28
CA TRP A 858 -24.64 -99.60 -21.68
C TRP A 858 -25.21 -98.28 -22.22
N ALA A 859 -26.45 -97.92 -21.85
CA ALA A 859 -27.08 -96.66 -22.22
C ALA A 859 -26.56 -95.44 -21.42
N MET A 860 -25.91 -95.64 -20.27
CA MET A 860 -25.33 -94.57 -19.45
C MET A 860 -23.88 -94.21 -19.82
N ASN A 861 -23.16 -95.10 -20.52
CA ASN A 861 -21.79 -94.81 -20.91
C ASN A 861 -21.78 -93.83 -22.10
N ALA A 862 -21.22 -92.64 -21.89
CA ALA A 862 -21.12 -91.57 -22.90
C ALA A 862 -20.28 -91.98 -24.13
N ASP A 863 -19.36 -92.93 -23.97
CA ASP A 863 -18.56 -93.46 -25.10
C ASP A 863 -19.43 -94.21 -26.14
N ASN A 864 -20.65 -94.60 -25.77
CA ASN A 864 -21.58 -95.33 -26.63
C ASN A 864 -22.63 -94.42 -27.31
N ASP A 865 -22.50 -93.09 -27.21
CA ASP A 865 -23.48 -92.11 -27.69
C ASP A 865 -23.52 -91.93 -29.22
N THR A 866 -23.13 -92.92 -30.03
CA THR A 866 -23.18 -92.83 -31.50
C THR A 866 -24.21 -93.80 -32.10
N LEU A 867 -24.79 -93.41 -33.23
CA LEU A 867 -25.74 -94.26 -33.97
C LEU A 867 -25.12 -95.61 -34.37
N ALA A 868 -23.86 -95.62 -34.80
CA ALA A 868 -23.16 -96.85 -35.19
C ALA A 868 -23.14 -97.91 -34.08
N ASN A 869 -22.89 -97.49 -32.84
CA ASN A 869 -22.88 -98.38 -31.68
C ASN A 869 -24.28 -98.93 -31.35
N LEU A 870 -25.33 -98.12 -31.51
CA LEU A 870 -26.72 -98.57 -31.35
C LEU A 870 -27.10 -99.62 -32.40
N VAL A 871 -26.74 -99.40 -33.66
CA VAL A 871 -27.05 -100.33 -34.75
C VAL A 871 -26.32 -101.65 -34.58
N ALA A 872 -25.03 -101.63 -34.24
CA ALA A 872 -24.25 -102.83 -33.98
C ALA A 872 -24.85 -103.67 -32.84
N HIS A 873 -25.30 -103.02 -31.76
CA HIS A 873 -25.92 -103.70 -30.63
C HIS A 873 -27.30 -104.28 -30.98
N LEU A 874 -28.14 -103.54 -31.71
CA LEU A 874 -29.44 -104.01 -32.19
C LEU A 874 -29.31 -105.20 -33.15
N GLN A 875 -28.36 -105.12 -34.08
CA GLN A 875 -28.10 -106.18 -35.04
C GLN A 875 -27.62 -107.46 -34.35
N GLY A 876 -26.69 -107.35 -33.40
CA GLY A 876 -26.24 -108.47 -32.58
C GLY A 876 -27.38 -109.14 -31.82
N TYR A 877 -28.21 -108.34 -31.14
CA TYR A 877 -29.36 -108.86 -30.39
C TYR A 877 -30.40 -109.52 -31.30
N ALA A 878 -30.76 -108.89 -32.43
CA ALA A 878 -31.80 -109.40 -33.32
C ALA A 878 -31.41 -110.74 -33.95
N TYR A 879 -30.17 -110.89 -34.42
CA TYR A 879 -29.68 -112.16 -34.98
C TYR A 879 -29.66 -113.27 -33.93
N GLU A 880 -29.10 -113.01 -32.75
CA GLU A 880 -29.02 -114.01 -31.68
C GLU A 880 -30.41 -114.44 -31.21
N TYR A 881 -31.29 -113.47 -30.93
CA TYR A 881 -32.61 -113.77 -30.38
C TYR A 881 -33.54 -114.47 -31.39
N LEU A 882 -33.54 -114.08 -32.67
CA LEU A 882 -34.40 -114.69 -33.67
C LEU A 882 -33.90 -116.07 -34.13
N ASP A 883 -32.58 -116.29 -34.21
CA ASP A 883 -31.99 -117.59 -34.56
C ASP A 883 -32.31 -118.66 -33.51
N ILE A 884 -32.19 -118.31 -32.21
CA ILE A 884 -32.59 -119.20 -31.09
C ILE A 884 -34.06 -119.63 -31.22
N ASN A 885 -34.92 -118.74 -31.72
CA ASN A 885 -36.35 -118.98 -31.89
C ASN A 885 -36.73 -119.50 -33.31
N ARG A 886 -35.74 -119.91 -34.12
CA ARG A 886 -35.91 -120.52 -35.46
C ARG A 886 -36.64 -119.65 -36.49
N LEU A 887 -36.48 -118.33 -36.40
CA LEU A 887 -36.99 -117.36 -37.39
C LEU A 887 -35.84 -116.88 -38.28
N LEU A 888 -36.08 -116.79 -39.59
CA LEU A 888 -35.09 -116.18 -40.48
C LEU A 888 -35.09 -114.65 -40.26
N CYS A 889 -33.94 -114.09 -39.91
CA CYS A 889 -33.77 -112.65 -39.72
C CYS A 889 -33.03 -112.04 -40.90
N ARG A 890 -33.60 -111.04 -41.58
CA ARG A 890 -32.84 -110.16 -42.49
C ARG A 890 -32.72 -108.78 -41.87
N PHE A 891 -31.49 -108.30 -41.74
CA PHE A 891 -31.22 -106.97 -41.19
C PHE A 891 -30.55 -106.11 -42.26
N GLU A 892 -31.30 -105.16 -42.81
CA GLU A 892 -30.83 -104.23 -43.84
C GLU A 892 -30.41 -102.89 -43.21
N VAL A 893 -29.14 -102.53 -43.42
CA VAL A 893 -28.52 -101.27 -42.97
C VAL A 893 -27.96 -100.54 -44.20
N PRO A 894 -27.97 -99.20 -44.26
CA PRO A 894 -27.34 -98.46 -45.35
C PRO A 894 -25.83 -98.74 -45.41
N GLU A 895 -25.24 -98.72 -46.62
CA GLU A 895 -23.80 -99.04 -46.83
C GLU A 895 -22.84 -98.14 -46.02
N SER A 896 -23.28 -96.94 -45.60
CA SER A 896 -22.55 -96.09 -44.66
C SER A 896 -23.50 -95.47 -43.63
N LEU A 897 -23.10 -95.50 -42.36
CA LEU A 897 -23.81 -94.85 -41.25
C LEU A 897 -23.11 -93.52 -40.91
N PRO A 898 -23.85 -92.41 -40.73
CA PRO A 898 -23.26 -91.14 -40.30
C PRO A 898 -22.87 -91.17 -38.82
N ASP A 899 -21.87 -90.37 -38.44
CA ASP A 899 -21.42 -90.20 -37.04
C ASP A 899 -22.37 -89.28 -36.27
N LEU A 900 -23.59 -89.77 -36.05
CA LEU A 900 -24.67 -89.06 -35.42
C LEU A 900 -24.69 -89.33 -33.91
N PRO A 901 -24.54 -88.31 -33.04
CA PRO A 901 -24.63 -88.48 -31.60
C PRO A 901 -26.09 -88.68 -31.15
N LEU A 902 -26.34 -89.74 -30.40
CA LEU A 902 -27.63 -90.05 -29.77
C LEU A 902 -27.47 -89.97 -28.25
N SER A 903 -28.37 -89.23 -27.58
CA SER A 903 -28.40 -89.19 -26.12
C SER A 903 -28.65 -90.58 -25.52
N GLY A 904 -28.10 -90.85 -24.33
CA GLY A 904 -28.35 -92.11 -23.63
C GLY A 904 -29.84 -92.46 -23.46
N ALA A 905 -30.71 -91.44 -23.32
CA ALA A 905 -32.16 -91.63 -23.26
C ALA A 905 -32.75 -92.11 -24.60
N GLN A 906 -32.29 -91.57 -25.74
CA GLN A 906 -32.70 -92.01 -27.08
C GLN A 906 -32.26 -93.45 -27.33
N ARG A 907 -31.00 -93.80 -27.05
CA ARG A 907 -30.46 -95.16 -27.23
C ARG A 907 -31.24 -96.19 -26.43
N ARG A 908 -31.48 -95.93 -25.13
CA ARG A 908 -32.22 -96.84 -24.24
C ARG A 908 -33.64 -97.11 -24.73
N ASN A 909 -34.40 -96.04 -25.05
CA ASN A 909 -35.80 -96.18 -25.43
C ASN A 909 -35.98 -96.86 -26.79
N VAL A 910 -35.07 -96.63 -27.74
CA VAL A 910 -35.07 -97.33 -29.02
C VAL A 910 -34.74 -98.81 -28.83
N LEU A 911 -33.68 -99.15 -28.08
CA LEU A 911 -33.29 -100.54 -27.81
C LEU A 911 -34.44 -101.35 -27.20
N LEU A 912 -35.05 -100.84 -26.13
CA LEU A 912 -36.16 -101.52 -25.46
C LEU A 912 -37.42 -101.61 -26.34
N SER A 913 -37.61 -100.66 -27.27
CA SER A 913 -38.75 -100.71 -28.20
C SER A 913 -38.56 -101.77 -29.27
N VAL A 914 -37.34 -101.92 -29.80
CA VAL A 914 -37.00 -102.99 -30.75
C VAL A 914 -37.07 -104.36 -30.07
N LYS A 915 -36.49 -104.53 -28.88
CA LYS A 915 -36.57 -105.80 -28.13
C LYS A 915 -38.03 -106.23 -27.90
N GLU A 916 -38.88 -105.30 -27.48
CA GLU A 916 -40.31 -105.56 -27.26
C GLU A 916 -41.03 -105.94 -28.56
N ALA A 917 -40.73 -105.28 -29.68
CA ALA A 917 -41.30 -105.62 -30.98
C ALA A 917 -40.91 -107.04 -31.41
N LEU A 918 -39.63 -107.40 -31.30
CA LEU A 918 -39.14 -108.76 -31.60
C LEU A 918 -39.76 -109.83 -30.68
N HIS A 919 -39.88 -109.54 -29.39
CA HIS A 919 -40.55 -110.43 -28.44
C HIS A 919 -42.01 -110.68 -28.82
N ASN A 920 -42.73 -109.63 -29.24
CA ASN A 920 -44.12 -109.77 -29.68
C ASN A 920 -44.23 -110.61 -30.95
N ILE A 921 -43.31 -110.46 -31.89
CA ILE A 921 -43.29 -111.28 -33.12
C ILE A 921 -43.11 -112.76 -32.78
N VAL A 922 -42.09 -113.10 -31.98
CA VAL A 922 -41.82 -114.50 -31.60
C VAL A 922 -42.99 -115.13 -30.84
N LYS A 923 -43.64 -114.39 -29.95
CA LYS A 923 -44.70 -114.94 -29.10
C LYS A 923 -46.07 -115.00 -29.75
N HIS A 924 -46.35 -114.11 -30.70
CA HIS A 924 -47.73 -113.87 -31.13
C HIS A 924 -47.95 -113.88 -32.64
N ALA A 925 -46.92 -113.71 -33.48
CA ALA A 925 -47.13 -113.55 -34.92
C ALA A 925 -47.18 -114.87 -35.70
N GLU A 926 -46.72 -116.00 -35.12
CA GLU A 926 -46.50 -117.27 -35.84
C GLU A 926 -45.72 -117.08 -37.16
N ALA A 927 -44.82 -116.08 -37.17
CA ALA A 927 -44.01 -115.74 -38.33
C ALA A 927 -42.95 -116.82 -38.60
N SER A 928 -42.44 -116.84 -39.83
CA SER A 928 -41.26 -117.63 -40.22
C SER A 928 -40.07 -116.75 -40.59
N GLU A 929 -40.32 -115.49 -40.91
CA GLU A 929 -39.32 -114.52 -41.35
C GLU A 929 -39.61 -113.13 -40.76
N VAL A 930 -38.54 -112.41 -40.39
CA VAL A 930 -38.58 -111.05 -39.88
C VAL A 930 -37.52 -110.19 -40.57
N ASP A 931 -37.97 -109.08 -41.15
CA ASP A 931 -37.13 -108.09 -41.80
C ASP A 931 -37.01 -106.83 -40.93
N LEU A 932 -35.78 -106.45 -40.60
CA LEU A 932 -35.45 -105.20 -39.91
C LEU A 932 -34.69 -104.29 -40.86
N THR A 933 -35.31 -103.19 -41.25
CA THR A 933 -34.70 -102.19 -42.14
C THR A 933 -34.47 -100.90 -41.39
N LEU A 934 -33.23 -100.42 -41.40
CA LEU A 934 -32.84 -99.13 -40.85
C LEU A 934 -32.58 -98.13 -41.98
N SER A 935 -33.18 -96.94 -41.87
CA SER A 935 -32.96 -95.85 -42.81
C SER A 935 -32.69 -94.54 -42.06
N VAL A 936 -31.70 -93.79 -42.51
CA VAL A 936 -31.32 -92.50 -41.92
C VAL A 936 -31.55 -91.41 -42.96
N GLN A 937 -32.36 -90.42 -42.60
CA GLN A 937 -32.57 -89.18 -43.34
C GLN A 937 -31.99 -88.00 -42.53
N PRO A 938 -31.72 -86.82 -43.13
CA PRO A 938 -31.12 -85.66 -42.47
C PRO A 938 -31.69 -85.32 -41.09
N ASP A 939 -33.03 -85.40 -40.97
CA ASP A 939 -33.75 -85.00 -39.77
C ASP A 939 -34.47 -86.17 -39.06
N LEU A 940 -34.30 -87.41 -39.56
CA LEU A 940 -35.11 -88.54 -39.09
C LEU A 940 -34.38 -89.89 -39.21
N LEU A 941 -34.25 -90.58 -38.08
CA LEU A 941 -33.88 -91.99 -38.01
C LEU A 941 -35.16 -92.83 -38.02
N ARG A 942 -35.27 -93.76 -38.98
CA ARG A 942 -36.43 -94.66 -39.08
C ARG A 942 -35.99 -96.12 -39.05
N ILE A 943 -36.58 -96.88 -38.13
CA ILE A 943 -36.38 -98.32 -37.98
C ILE A 943 -37.71 -99.00 -38.26
N ILE A 944 -37.74 -99.88 -39.27
CA ILE A 944 -38.93 -100.62 -39.68
C ILE A 944 -38.68 -102.09 -39.35
N ILE A 945 -39.61 -102.71 -38.64
CA ILE A 945 -39.59 -104.13 -38.26
C ILE A 945 -40.83 -104.76 -38.87
N GLN A 946 -40.67 -105.74 -39.74
CA GLN A 946 -41.75 -106.40 -40.46
C GLN A 946 -41.69 -107.91 -40.28
N ASP A 947 -42.81 -108.53 -39.93
CA ASP A 947 -42.97 -109.99 -39.93
C ASP A 947 -43.90 -110.46 -41.07
N ASN A 948 -43.83 -111.75 -41.41
CA ASN A 948 -44.71 -112.39 -42.40
C ASN A 948 -45.85 -113.24 -41.78
N GLY A 949 -46.17 -112.99 -40.52
CA GLY A 949 -47.08 -113.78 -39.71
C GLY A 949 -48.56 -113.41 -39.85
N SER A 950 -49.37 -113.80 -38.85
CA SER A 950 -50.83 -113.62 -38.85
C SER A 950 -51.30 -112.16 -38.71
N GLY A 951 -50.39 -111.22 -38.43
CA GLY A 951 -50.70 -109.80 -38.23
C GLY A 951 -51.36 -109.48 -36.88
N ILE A 952 -51.36 -108.19 -36.50
CA ILE A 952 -51.95 -107.71 -35.24
C ILE A 952 -53.35 -107.09 -35.45
N ASP A 953 -54.34 -107.49 -34.65
CA ASP A 953 -55.67 -106.84 -34.63
C ASP A 953 -55.64 -105.60 -33.71
N LEU A 954 -55.63 -104.42 -34.34
CA LEU A 954 -55.51 -103.14 -33.65
C LEU A 954 -56.82 -102.69 -32.95
N HIS A 955 -57.98 -103.26 -33.30
CA HIS A 955 -59.28 -102.79 -32.78
C HIS A 955 -59.71 -103.47 -31.48
N HIS A 956 -59.23 -104.68 -31.17
CA HIS A 956 -59.56 -105.42 -29.94
C HIS A 956 -58.57 -105.22 -28.76
N LEU A 957 -57.67 -104.24 -28.85
CA LEU A 957 -56.56 -104.00 -27.90
C LEU A 957 -56.95 -103.39 -26.52
N ARG A 958 -58.24 -103.22 -26.20
CA ARG A 958 -58.65 -102.53 -24.95
C ARG A 958 -58.58 -103.37 -23.68
N THR A 959 -58.27 -104.66 -23.74
CA THR A 959 -58.17 -105.53 -22.56
C THR A 959 -56.97 -106.46 -22.65
N GLY A 960 -55.81 -106.02 -22.14
CA GLY A 960 -54.79 -106.94 -21.60
C GLY A 960 -53.37 -106.97 -22.21
N GLY A 961 -53.04 -106.20 -23.25
CA GLY A 961 -51.68 -106.21 -23.85
C GLY A 961 -50.90 -104.91 -23.64
N ASN A 962 -49.86 -104.90 -22.79
CA ASN A 962 -49.08 -103.69 -22.47
C ASN A 962 -47.95 -103.35 -23.47
N GLY A 963 -47.55 -104.28 -24.35
CA GLY A 963 -46.37 -104.13 -25.22
C GLY A 963 -46.46 -102.95 -26.21
N VAL A 964 -47.56 -102.86 -26.96
CA VAL A 964 -47.79 -101.78 -27.95
C VAL A 964 -47.84 -100.39 -27.28
N ARG A 965 -48.49 -100.30 -26.13
CA ARG A 965 -48.57 -99.05 -25.34
C ARG A 965 -47.20 -98.65 -24.78
N ASN A 966 -46.39 -99.62 -24.36
CA ASN A 966 -45.05 -99.38 -23.86
C ASN A 966 -44.12 -98.87 -24.95
N ILE A 967 -44.15 -99.47 -26.15
CA ILE A 967 -43.38 -98.99 -27.30
C ILE A 967 -43.76 -97.54 -27.64
N ARG A 968 -45.07 -97.23 -27.71
CA ARG A 968 -45.53 -95.85 -27.98
C ARG A 968 -45.04 -94.84 -26.95
N ARG A 969 -45.21 -95.14 -25.65
CA ARG A 969 -44.77 -94.26 -24.56
C ARG A 969 -43.25 -94.04 -24.57
N ARG A 970 -42.46 -95.06 -24.91
CA ARG A 970 -40.99 -94.98 -24.98
C ARG A 970 -40.53 -94.09 -26.12
N MET A 971 -41.15 -94.21 -27.30
CA MET A 971 -40.82 -93.34 -28.43
C MET A 971 -41.23 -91.90 -28.19
N GLU A 972 -42.42 -91.65 -27.63
CA GLU A 972 -42.88 -90.30 -27.27
C GLU A 972 -41.96 -89.62 -26.23
N ALA A 973 -41.43 -90.37 -25.27
CA ALA A 973 -40.53 -89.84 -24.23
C ALA A 973 -39.21 -89.27 -24.78
N VAL A 974 -38.81 -89.67 -25.99
CA VAL A 974 -37.62 -89.18 -26.67
C VAL A 974 -37.96 -88.32 -27.89
N GLY A 975 -39.20 -87.84 -27.99
CA GLY A 975 -39.69 -87.00 -29.08
C GLY A 975 -39.97 -87.75 -30.39
N GLY A 976 -39.87 -89.08 -30.39
CA GLY A 976 -40.17 -89.94 -31.53
C GLY A 976 -41.63 -90.39 -31.60
N SER A 977 -41.98 -91.07 -32.69
CA SER A 977 -43.30 -91.65 -32.93
C SER A 977 -43.19 -93.11 -33.36
N VAL A 978 -44.28 -93.87 -33.16
CA VAL A 978 -44.40 -95.24 -33.64
C VAL A 978 -45.71 -95.42 -34.38
N ASP A 979 -45.65 -96.13 -35.50
CA ASP A 979 -46.81 -96.54 -36.29
C ASP A 979 -46.85 -98.06 -36.46
N PHE A 980 -48.04 -98.64 -36.40
CA PHE A 980 -48.28 -100.09 -36.55
C PHE A 980 -49.23 -100.32 -37.71
N LYS A 981 -48.84 -101.14 -38.69
CA LYS A 981 -49.66 -101.51 -39.84
C LYS A 981 -49.75 -103.02 -39.97
N THR A 982 -50.91 -103.53 -40.37
CA THR A 982 -51.14 -104.95 -40.58
C THR A 982 -51.37 -105.22 -42.07
N ASN A 983 -50.46 -105.96 -42.70
CA ASN A 983 -50.56 -106.32 -44.13
C ASN A 983 -49.83 -107.64 -44.40
N ALA A 984 -50.56 -108.77 -44.34
CA ALA A 984 -49.99 -110.13 -44.44
C ALA A 984 -48.79 -110.34 -43.48
N GLY A 985 -48.96 -109.87 -42.24
CA GLY A 985 -47.93 -109.70 -41.21
C GLY A 985 -48.08 -108.36 -40.47
N THR A 986 -47.23 -108.09 -39.48
CA THR A 986 -47.19 -106.78 -38.77
C THR A 986 -45.96 -105.98 -39.16
N ILE A 987 -46.15 -104.69 -39.42
CA ILE A 987 -45.09 -103.71 -39.66
C ILE A 987 -45.09 -102.69 -38.52
N VAL A 988 -43.98 -102.60 -37.79
CA VAL A 988 -43.72 -101.61 -36.74
C VAL A 988 -42.72 -100.60 -37.28
N THR A 989 -43.12 -99.33 -37.41
CA THR A 989 -42.25 -98.25 -37.85
C THR A 989 -41.95 -97.32 -36.69
N LEU A 990 -40.71 -97.35 -36.20
CA LEU A 990 -40.19 -96.42 -35.20
C LEU A 990 -39.54 -95.23 -35.92
N SER A 991 -39.95 -94.01 -35.60
CA SER A 991 -39.39 -92.78 -36.18
C SER A 991 -38.86 -91.89 -35.05
N LEU A 992 -37.58 -91.54 -35.11
CA LEU A 992 -36.90 -90.71 -34.13
C LEU A 992 -36.34 -89.45 -34.82
N PRO A 993 -36.74 -88.23 -34.39
CA PRO A 993 -36.12 -87.02 -34.90
C PRO A 993 -34.66 -86.94 -34.43
N VAL A 994 -33.77 -86.72 -35.39
CA VAL A 994 -32.33 -86.61 -35.16
C VAL A 994 -31.81 -85.42 -35.96
N SER A 995 -30.75 -84.75 -35.51
CA SER A 995 -30.12 -83.66 -36.28
C SER A 995 -28.72 -84.10 -36.66
N LEU A 996 -28.47 -84.28 -37.95
CA LEU A 996 -27.15 -84.61 -38.48
C LEU A 996 -26.10 -83.50 -38.26
#